data_AF-A0A9C9G044-F1
#
_entry.id   AF-A0A9C9G044-F1
#
_cell.length_a   1.000
_cell.length_b   1.000
_cell.length_c   1.000
_cell.angle_alpha   90.00
_cell.angle_beta   90.00
_cell.angle_gamma   90.00
#
_symmetry.space_group_name_H-M   'P 1'
#
loop_
_entity.id
_entity.type
_entity.pdbx_description
1 polymer ?
#
loop_
_entity_poly.entity_id
_entity_poly.type
_entity_poly.pdbx_seq_one_letter_code
_entity_poly.pdbx_strand_id
1 'polypeptide(L)'
;MDVRFEQLYDPESPIAAATTNAYAEIAGLNVWGQPLPPYVLVIDGTNAIDLNTSVAPVIKKLVTVITLETLSKGQPIFATPYTTLAYQMLREELGSNGSSNDLNTTYYNDSFLSGVLAGFNQMIGRSLGFGMAVETDIFTTPPIVTASTTSIAQQQLMVNYRAAIEVLSSMLHSMFLLNPTINTDTLLQLLAIDLYSDGVIDKVANGDAVIGIHTGVLSQNPMYLTIANTKYWARDIVALIDAERALVGHSADIPFLKDDIVVDLQPATLDSTSAVDNPPQIGYSAPVGAISDTVIITTLIASGPIVIDGEQDRVISGLHISNPNGDCIQVKGGSSRITIQNSEIGPCGDIGIQIVGSSNITVYNNYIHDTGTEGVWSYESDYIAVDSNVIIDVRSGYDMWGGGGSRGYLSFTNNFVKNVQKESNGVSGPGDNGGGNIVNANFVRGGGVRITDNVAINIAGQSSTEDLVNLYKSYGSASDPILIARNKFYGGGPSTSGGGIMLGDQDGTYQIAEDNILVNPGQYGLAIAGGRNNTLRNNQVYSDDQRSFANVGLYIWRFDSQDDGTKPGQCYSHTVELNQVTWWQGPDHDGNGQPATRMASWYAEGGTGVDGLTPNCGSVAGWNNNKFDTDSAQPANLDDSLWNPAWDTPAFLPQNPFYY
;
A
#
# COMPACT_ATOMS: atom_id res chain seq x y z
N MET A 1 0.50 15.71 34.93
CA MET A 1 1.57 14.83 35.42
C MET A 1 0.95 13.92 36.45
N ASP A 2 0.94 12.63 36.15
CA ASP A 2 0.45 11.61 37.06
C ASP A 2 1.52 11.38 38.14
N VAL A 3 1.16 11.50 39.42
CA VAL A 3 2.08 11.36 40.56
C VAL A 3 2.28 9.90 41.00
N ARG A 4 1.72 8.94 40.26
CA ARG A 4 1.90 7.49 40.47
C ARG A 4 3.28 6.96 40.02
N PHE A 5 4.20 7.83 39.59
CA PHE A 5 5.41 7.49 38.81
C PHE A 5 6.68 7.09 39.59
N GLU A 6 6.76 7.28 40.91
CA GLU A 6 8.00 7.06 41.68
C GLU A 6 8.44 5.57 41.78
N GLN A 7 7.65 4.61 41.31
CA GLN A 7 7.86 3.19 41.59
C GLN A 7 8.78 2.45 40.60
N LEU A 8 8.97 2.95 39.37
CA LEU A 8 9.81 2.30 38.34
C LEU A 8 11.00 3.16 37.88
N TYR A 9 10.85 4.49 37.90
CA TYR A 9 11.85 5.43 37.41
C TYR A 9 11.54 6.83 37.93
N ASP A 10 12.52 7.48 38.57
CA ASP A 10 12.49 8.90 38.90
C ASP A 10 13.40 9.66 37.91
N PRO A 11 12.83 10.49 37.00
CA PRO A 11 13.63 11.26 36.05
C PRO A 11 14.55 12.30 36.70
N GLU A 12 14.25 12.72 37.93
CA GLU A 12 15.06 13.69 38.66
C GLU A 12 16.26 13.03 39.36
N SER A 13 16.26 11.70 39.49
CA SER A 13 17.26 10.93 40.24
C SER A 13 17.74 9.68 39.50
N PRO A 14 18.31 9.77 38.28
CA PRO A 14 18.82 8.60 37.56
C PRO A 14 20.03 7.97 38.27
N ILE A 15 20.08 6.64 38.37
CA ILE A 15 21.21 5.92 38.97
C ILE A 15 22.49 5.99 38.11
N ALA A 16 22.34 6.22 36.81
CA ALA A 16 23.41 6.47 35.86
C ALA A 16 22.86 7.23 34.64
N ALA A 17 23.70 8.04 33.99
CA ALA A 17 23.35 8.77 32.78
C ALA A 17 24.56 8.86 31.83
N ALA A 18 24.28 8.89 30.54
CA ALA A 18 25.27 9.06 29.48
C ALA A 18 24.63 9.75 28.27
N THR A 19 25.45 10.20 27.32
CA THR A 19 24.99 10.81 26.07
C THR A 19 25.36 9.92 24.88
N THR A 20 24.56 9.96 23.82
CA THR A 20 24.90 9.30 22.55
C THR A 20 26.12 9.95 21.90
N ASN A 21 26.91 9.14 21.21
CA ASN A 21 28.01 9.61 20.36
C ASN A 21 27.50 9.99 18.96
N ALA A 22 28.42 10.33 18.04
CA ALA A 22 28.09 10.72 16.66
C ALA A 22 27.44 9.60 15.82
N TYR A 23 27.46 8.37 16.31
CA TYR A 23 26.91 7.17 15.66
C TYR A 23 25.61 6.67 16.32
N ALA A 24 24.97 7.53 17.13
CA ALA A 24 23.79 7.21 17.94
C ALA A 24 23.99 6.08 18.97
N GLU A 25 25.23 5.74 19.32
CA GLU A 25 25.54 4.73 20.34
C GLU A 25 25.74 5.39 21.72
N ILE A 26 25.20 4.76 22.76
CA ILE A 26 25.44 5.17 24.15
C ILE A 26 26.72 4.49 24.64
N ALA A 27 27.78 5.28 24.84
CA ALA A 27 29.05 4.79 25.37
C ALA A 27 29.28 5.28 26.81
N GLY A 28 29.92 4.45 27.64
CA GLY A 28 30.35 4.84 28.99
C GLY A 28 29.24 4.86 30.06
N LEU A 29 28.03 4.38 29.75
CA LEU A 29 26.98 4.17 30.74
C LEU A 29 27.32 2.97 31.63
N ASN A 30 27.73 3.23 32.87
CA ASN A 30 28.10 2.20 33.83
C ASN A 30 27.21 2.27 35.07
N VAL A 31 26.59 1.14 35.44
CA VAL A 31 25.88 0.97 36.71
C VAL A 31 26.77 0.15 37.63
N TRP A 32 27.25 0.76 38.72
CA TRP A 32 28.17 0.12 39.68
C TRP A 32 27.42 -0.30 40.94
N GLY A 33 27.46 -1.60 41.29
CA GLY A 33 26.91 -2.10 42.55
C GLY A 33 25.41 -2.37 42.52
N GLN A 34 24.71 -1.98 43.60
CA GLN A 34 23.25 -2.10 43.75
C GLN A 34 22.55 -0.82 43.28
N PRO A 35 21.27 -0.88 42.83
CA PRO A 35 20.42 -2.07 42.76
C PRO A 35 20.81 -3.01 41.61
N LEU A 36 20.58 -4.31 41.79
CA LEU A 36 20.57 -5.26 40.68
C LEU A 36 19.38 -4.99 39.74
N PRO A 37 19.39 -5.52 38.50
CA PRO A 37 18.25 -5.43 37.60
C PRO A 37 16.94 -5.89 38.26
N PRO A 38 15.78 -5.39 37.81
CA PRO A 38 15.57 -4.72 36.53
C PRO A 38 16.01 -3.25 36.49
N TYR A 39 16.41 -2.78 35.31
CA TYR A 39 16.64 -1.36 35.04
C TYR A 39 15.64 -0.83 34.02
N VAL A 40 15.31 0.46 34.13
CA VAL A 40 14.58 1.19 33.09
C VAL A 40 15.57 2.10 32.39
N LEU A 41 15.78 1.88 31.10
CA LEU A 41 16.60 2.76 30.26
C LEU A 41 15.69 3.71 29.50
N VAL A 42 15.89 5.01 29.72
CA VAL A 42 15.17 6.09 29.04
C VAL A 42 16.14 6.80 28.10
N ILE A 43 15.80 6.84 26.82
CA ILE A 43 16.49 7.63 25.80
C ILE A 43 15.68 8.90 25.56
N ASP A 44 16.24 10.04 26.01
CA ASP A 44 15.62 11.35 25.80
C ASP A 44 16.12 12.00 24.50
N GLY A 45 15.25 11.97 23.48
CA GLY A 45 15.45 12.57 22.16
C GLY A 45 14.90 13.99 22.02
N THR A 46 14.55 14.69 23.11
CA THR A 46 13.94 16.03 23.04
C THR A 46 14.79 17.03 22.24
N ASN A 47 16.12 16.89 22.31
CA ASN A 47 17.09 17.70 21.55
C ASN A 47 17.85 16.89 20.50
N ALA A 48 17.36 15.69 20.18
CA ALA A 48 17.97 14.83 19.17
C ALA A 48 17.55 15.23 17.75
N ILE A 49 18.37 14.82 16.80
CA ILE A 49 18.05 14.83 15.37
C ILE A 49 18.10 13.41 14.86
N ASP A 50 17.23 13.09 13.93
CA ASP A 50 17.31 11.89 13.12
C ASP A 50 18.56 11.97 12.23
N LEU A 51 19.39 10.92 12.24
CA LEU A 51 20.69 10.95 11.58
C LEU A 51 20.57 11.04 10.05
N ASN A 52 19.53 10.44 9.47
CA ASN A 52 19.36 10.40 8.02
C ASN A 52 18.77 11.72 7.49
N THR A 53 17.84 12.31 8.23
CA THR A 53 17.00 13.42 7.75
C THR A 53 17.37 14.77 8.37
N SER A 54 18.13 14.77 9.48
CA SER A 54 18.41 15.96 10.29
C SER A 54 17.16 16.65 10.86
N VAL A 55 16.03 15.95 10.90
CA VAL A 55 14.76 16.43 11.48
C VAL A 55 14.60 15.89 12.91
N ALA A 56 13.87 16.59 13.77
CA ALA A 56 13.57 16.08 15.11
C ALA A 56 12.75 14.76 15.03
N PRO A 57 13.04 13.76 15.88
CA PRO A 57 12.33 12.49 15.85
C PRO A 57 10.86 12.64 16.23
N VAL A 58 10.00 11.81 15.63
CA VAL A 58 8.54 11.85 15.87
C VAL A 58 8.17 11.41 17.29
N ILE A 59 8.90 10.46 17.87
CA ILE A 59 8.77 10.04 19.27
C ILE A 59 9.99 10.58 20.02
N LYS A 60 9.75 11.36 21.07
CA LYS A 60 10.83 12.08 21.76
C LYS A 60 11.45 11.28 22.89
N LYS A 61 10.73 10.29 23.42
CA LYS A 61 11.22 9.45 24.51
C LYS A 61 11.00 7.99 24.20
N LEU A 62 12.09 7.23 24.16
CA LEU A 62 12.06 5.79 24.05
C LEU A 62 12.45 5.18 25.39
N VAL A 63 11.75 4.14 25.80
CA VAL A 63 11.97 3.45 27.08
C VAL A 63 12.08 1.96 26.84
N THR A 64 12.98 1.29 27.56
CA THR A 64 13.06 -0.17 27.58
C THR A 64 13.33 -0.68 29.00
N VAL A 65 12.87 -1.89 29.29
CA VAL A 65 13.09 -2.57 30.56
C VAL A 65 14.17 -3.62 30.37
N ILE A 66 15.19 -3.58 31.24
CA ILE A 66 16.37 -4.42 31.17
C ILE A 66 16.33 -5.39 32.35
N THR A 67 16.11 -6.67 32.07
CA THR A 67 16.12 -7.74 33.09
C THR A 67 17.53 -8.28 33.33
N LEU A 68 17.70 -9.09 34.38
CA LEU A 68 18.97 -9.77 34.62
C LEU A 68 19.29 -10.74 33.48
N GLU A 69 18.27 -11.44 32.98
CA GLU A 69 18.40 -12.32 31.82
C GLU A 69 18.94 -11.58 30.59
N THR A 70 18.34 -10.44 30.21
CA THR A 70 18.77 -9.66 29.03
C THR A 70 20.20 -9.15 29.18
N LEU A 71 20.58 -8.67 30.36
CA LEU A 71 21.97 -8.24 30.63
C LEU A 71 22.96 -9.41 30.54
N SER A 72 22.59 -10.59 31.04
CA SER A 72 23.47 -11.76 31.04
C SER A 72 23.80 -12.27 29.63
N LYS A 73 22.96 -11.96 28.64
CA LYS A 73 23.19 -12.30 27.21
C LYS A 73 24.30 -11.45 26.57
N GLY A 74 24.70 -10.33 27.20
CA GLY A 74 25.79 -9.47 26.74
C GLY A 74 25.57 -8.87 25.34
N GLN A 75 24.31 -8.78 24.90
CA GLN A 75 23.94 -8.18 23.62
C GLN A 75 23.67 -6.68 23.77
N PRO A 76 23.78 -5.89 22.69
CA PRO A 76 23.33 -4.50 22.69
C PRO A 76 21.85 -4.39 23.09
N ILE A 77 21.52 -3.34 23.84
CA ILE A 77 20.16 -3.06 24.30
C ILE A 77 19.59 -1.92 23.47
N PHE A 78 18.37 -2.10 22.98
CA PHE A 78 17.67 -1.11 22.18
C PHE A 78 16.42 -0.64 22.91
N ALA A 79 16.16 0.68 22.86
CA ALA A 79 14.85 1.22 23.16
C ALA A 79 14.16 1.56 21.84
N THR A 80 12.93 1.07 21.68
CA THR A 80 12.12 1.23 20.46
C THR A 80 10.71 1.68 20.84
N PRO A 81 9.90 2.11 19.88
CA PRO A 81 8.48 2.34 20.09
C PRO A 81 7.77 1.17 20.77
N TYR A 82 8.10 -0.09 20.44
CA TYR A 82 7.49 -1.27 21.06
C TYR A 82 7.96 -1.53 22.49
N THR A 83 9.25 -1.39 22.80
CA THR A 83 9.69 -1.52 24.20
C THR A 83 9.10 -0.40 25.06
N THR A 84 8.87 0.77 24.47
CA THR A 84 8.21 1.91 25.14
C THR A 84 6.73 1.60 25.38
N LEU A 85 6.04 1.04 24.40
CA LEU A 85 4.67 0.58 24.52
C LEU A 85 4.55 -0.47 25.64
N ALA A 86 5.43 -1.48 25.64
CA ALA A 86 5.47 -2.50 26.69
C ALA A 86 5.77 -1.93 28.08
N TYR A 87 6.63 -0.90 28.19
CA TYR A 87 6.86 -0.18 29.44
C TYR A 87 5.58 0.53 29.93
N GLN A 88 4.81 1.15 29.03
CA GLN A 88 3.53 1.75 29.40
C GLN A 88 2.52 0.69 29.87
N MET A 89 2.46 -0.47 29.22
CA MET A 89 1.64 -1.60 29.67
C MET A 89 2.07 -2.10 31.06
N LEU A 90 3.38 -2.17 31.33
CA LEU A 90 3.91 -2.52 32.64
C LEU A 90 3.46 -1.54 33.73
N ARG A 91 3.37 -0.25 33.41
CA ARG A 91 2.89 0.76 34.36
C ARG A 91 1.42 0.53 34.73
N GLU A 92 0.60 0.12 33.77
CA GLU A 92 -0.80 -0.24 34.03
C GLU A 92 -0.91 -1.54 34.86
N GLU A 93 -0.06 -2.54 34.59
CA GLU A 93 0.03 -3.77 35.39
C GLU A 93 0.39 -3.49 36.86
N LEU A 94 1.37 -2.63 37.10
CA LEU A 94 1.78 -2.28 38.46
C LEU A 94 0.77 -1.35 39.14
N GLY A 95 0.10 -0.47 38.38
CA GLY A 95 -0.92 0.44 38.90
C GLY A 95 -2.22 -0.28 39.30
N SER A 96 -2.60 -1.34 38.58
CA SER A 96 -3.84 -2.10 38.81
C SER A 96 -3.76 -3.03 40.03
N ASN A 97 -2.56 -3.45 40.43
CA ASN A 97 -2.33 -4.38 41.54
C ASN A 97 -2.34 -3.73 42.94
N GLY A 98 -2.72 -2.44 43.05
CA GLY A 98 -3.03 -1.78 44.31
C GLY A 98 -1.81 -1.36 45.15
N SER A 99 -1.80 -0.10 45.57
CA SER A 99 -0.76 0.47 46.42
C SER A 99 -0.48 -0.34 47.69
N SER A 100 0.77 -0.68 47.96
CA SER A 100 1.30 -0.60 49.33
C SER A 100 2.82 -0.49 49.30
N ASN A 101 3.34 0.19 50.32
CA ASN A 101 4.73 0.56 50.58
C ASN A 101 5.71 -0.63 50.79
N ASP A 102 5.53 -1.74 50.08
CA ASP A 102 6.29 -2.99 50.24
C ASP A 102 7.17 -3.32 49.02
N LEU A 103 7.60 -2.31 48.26
CA LEU A 103 8.55 -2.46 47.15
C LEU A 103 9.96 -2.94 47.58
N ASN A 104 10.20 -3.15 48.87
CA ASN A 104 11.54 -3.44 49.39
C ASN A 104 11.82 -4.92 49.67
N THR A 105 10.86 -5.85 49.58
CA THR A 105 11.18 -7.27 49.80
C THR A 105 10.23 -8.22 49.07
N THR A 106 10.78 -9.02 48.14
CA THR A 106 10.30 -10.37 47.76
C THR A 106 9.36 -10.53 46.56
N TYR A 107 8.65 -9.50 46.07
CA TYR A 107 7.53 -9.74 45.11
C TYR A 107 7.83 -9.65 43.60
N TYR A 108 8.98 -9.13 43.17
CA TYR A 108 9.36 -9.11 41.75
C TYR A 108 10.69 -9.85 41.59
N ASN A 109 10.64 -11.18 41.66
CA ASN A 109 11.77 -11.97 41.18
C ASN A 109 11.84 -11.83 39.65
N ASP A 110 13.05 -11.89 39.08
CA ASP A 110 13.32 -11.72 37.63
C ASP A 110 12.37 -12.59 36.77
N SER A 111 11.99 -13.78 37.27
CA SER A 111 11.06 -14.70 36.61
C SER A 111 9.64 -14.14 36.42
N PHE A 112 9.09 -13.40 37.39
CA PHE A 112 7.75 -12.80 37.23
C PHE A 112 7.80 -11.72 36.14
N LEU A 113 8.76 -10.80 36.24
CA LEU A 113 8.87 -9.70 35.30
C LEU A 113 9.15 -10.20 33.89
N SER A 114 10.05 -11.17 33.72
CA SER A 114 10.27 -11.81 32.41
C SER A 114 9.00 -12.45 31.85
N GLY A 115 8.16 -13.06 32.70
CA GLY A 115 6.86 -13.61 32.29
C GLY A 115 5.89 -12.53 31.80
N VAL A 116 5.79 -11.41 32.52
CA VAL A 116 4.94 -10.27 32.13
C VAL A 116 5.42 -9.66 30.81
N LEU A 117 6.72 -9.40 30.68
CA LEU A 117 7.30 -8.83 29.45
C LEU A 117 7.14 -9.77 28.25
N ALA A 118 7.25 -11.09 28.44
CA ALA A 118 6.98 -12.07 27.39
C ALA A 118 5.50 -12.02 26.93
N GLY A 119 4.56 -11.83 27.86
CA GLY A 119 3.15 -11.61 27.54
C GLY A 119 2.93 -10.35 26.70
N PHE A 120 3.59 -9.24 27.06
CA PHE A 120 3.52 -8.00 26.28
C PHE A 120 4.14 -8.15 24.89
N ASN A 121 5.26 -8.86 24.76
CA ASN A 121 5.85 -9.17 23.46
C ASN A 121 4.83 -9.85 22.53
N GLN A 122 4.11 -10.86 23.04
CA GLN A 122 3.08 -11.56 22.26
C GLN A 122 1.89 -10.66 21.92
N MET A 123 1.39 -9.89 22.87
CA MET A 123 0.23 -9.02 22.66
C MET A 123 0.53 -7.91 21.63
N ILE A 124 1.69 -7.25 21.76
CA ILE A 124 2.14 -6.23 20.81
C ILE A 124 2.38 -6.85 19.44
N GLY A 125 3.08 -8.00 19.36
CA GLY A 125 3.34 -8.69 18.10
C GLY A 125 2.06 -9.10 17.36
N ARG A 126 1.02 -9.53 18.09
CA ARG A 126 -0.27 -9.91 17.49
C ARG A 126 -1.07 -8.71 17.00
N SER A 127 -1.18 -7.65 17.80
CA SER A 127 -2.07 -6.53 17.47
C SER A 127 -1.39 -5.47 16.62
N LEU A 128 -0.14 -5.16 16.91
CA LEU A 128 0.63 -4.09 16.29
C LEU A 128 1.92 -4.59 15.64
N GLY A 129 2.14 -5.90 15.46
CA GLY A 129 3.37 -6.41 14.86
C GLY A 129 3.48 -6.21 13.35
N PHE A 130 2.39 -5.83 12.67
CA PHE A 130 2.35 -5.57 11.23
C PHE A 130 2.94 -6.71 10.37
N GLY A 131 2.64 -7.97 10.70
CA GLY A 131 3.18 -9.13 9.97
C GLY A 131 4.59 -9.57 10.42
N MET A 132 5.15 -8.93 11.45
CA MET A 132 6.41 -9.34 12.06
C MET A 132 6.36 -10.80 12.55
N ALA A 133 7.44 -11.53 12.25
CA ALA A 133 7.55 -12.95 12.56
C ALA A 133 7.44 -13.22 14.07
N VAL A 134 6.81 -14.33 14.45
CA VAL A 134 6.48 -14.66 15.85
C VAL A 134 7.73 -14.86 16.71
N GLU A 135 8.85 -15.20 16.07
CA GLU A 135 10.16 -15.38 16.67
C GLU A 135 10.81 -14.04 17.04
N THR A 136 10.23 -12.92 16.61
CA THR A 136 10.74 -11.59 16.95
C THR A 136 10.43 -11.28 18.41
N ASP A 137 11.49 -11.06 19.19
CA ASP A 137 11.40 -10.56 20.55
C ASP A 137 11.71 -9.07 20.54
N ILE A 138 10.73 -8.23 20.87
CA ILE A 138 10.86 -6.76 20.87
C ILE A 138 11.97 -6.26 21.81
N PHE A 139 12.38 -7.05 22.81
CA PHE A 139 13.41 -6.68 23.77
C PHE A 139 14.82 -7.11 23.35
N THR A 140 14.95 -8.12 22.48
CA THR A 140 16.25 -8.73 22.17
C THR A 140 16.60 -8.79 20.68
N THR A 141 15.62 -8.74 19.77
CA THR A 141 15.87 -8.60 18.34
C THR A 141 16.43 -7.20 18.06
N PRO A 142 17.61 -7.07 17.45
CA PRO A 142 18.15 -5.76 17.11
C PRO A 142 17.34 -5.13 15.95
N PRO A 143 17.07 -3.80 15.98
CA PRO A 143 16.42 -3.07 14.88
C PRO A 143 17.40 -2.52 13.85
N ILE A 144 18.69 -2.86 13.97
CA ILE A 144 19.77 -2.49 13.06
C ILE A 144 20.68 -3.68 12.83
N VAL A 145 21.55 -3.59 11.83
CA VAL A 145 22.53 -4.64 11.55
C VAL A 145 23.61 -4.60 12.64
N THR A 146 23.90 -5.74 13.24
CA THR A 146 24.89 -5.88 14.32
C THR A 146 25.65 -7.17 14.15
N ALA A 147 26.67 -7.39 14.99
CA ALA A 147 27.46 -8.62 14.97
C ALA A 147 26.62 -9.89 15.24
N SER A 148 25.39 -9.76 15.73
CA SER A 148 24.46 -10.86 15.94
C SER A 148 23.46 -11.07 14.78
N THR A 149 23.47 -10.23 13.74
CA THR A 149 22.60 -10.39 12.54
C THR A 149 23.43 -10.69 11.29
N THR A 150 24.02 -11.89 11.26
CA THR A 150 24.95 -12.30 10.20
C THR A 150 24.34 -13.22 9.15
N SER A 151 23.27 -13.94 9.50
CA SER A 151 22.53 -14.79 8.55
C SER A 151 21.31 -14.08 7.96
N ILE A 152 20.83 -14.57 6.80
CA ILE A 152 19.61 -14.07 6.15
C ILE A 152 18.43 -14.11 7.13
N ALA A 153 18.23 -15.23 7.83
CA ALA A 153 17.13 -15.37 8.80
C ALA A 153 17.20 -14.33 9.94
N GLN A 154 18.40 -14.04 10.45
CA GLN A 154 18.57 -13.02 11.49
C GLN A 154 18.35 -11.61 10.95
N GLN A 155 18.82 -11.33 9.73
CA GLN A 155 18.59 -10.04 9.08
C GLN A 155 17.12 -9.86 8.69
N GLN A 156 16.41 -10.93 8.35
CA GLN A 156 14.97 -10.92 8.08
C GLN A 156 14.17 -10.54 9.33
N LEU A 157 14.49 -11.14 10.49
CA LEU A 157 13.87 -10.76 11.76
C LEU A 157 14.16 -9.29 12.12
N MET A 158 15.41 -8.84 11.93
CA MET A 158 15.80 -7.46 12.17
C MET A 158 15.07 -6.46 11.26
N VAL A 159 14.94 -6.76 9.96
CA VAL A 159 14.24 -5.90 9.02
C VAL A 159 12.74 -5.87 9.32
N ASN A 160 12.11 -7.02 9.58
CA ASN A 160 10.70 -7.08 9.99
C ASN A 160 10.46 -6.25 11.25
N TYR A 161 11.35 -6.38 12.24
CA TYR A 161 11.24 -5.60 13.46
C TYR A 161 11.40 -4.10 13.21
N ARG A 162 12.42 -3.71 12.44
CA ARG A 162 12.66 -2.30 12.11
C ARG A 162 11.49 -1.70 11.33
N ALA A 163 10.95 -2.42 10.35
CA ALA A 163 9.80 -2.00 9.58
C ALA A 163 8.59 -1.74 10.48
N ALA A 164 8.30 -2.69 11.37
CA ALA A 164 7.16 -2.62 12.28
C ALA A 164 7.23 -1.40 13.23
N ILE A 165 8.41 -1.11 13.79
CA ILE A 165 8.57 0.07 14.67
C ILE A 165 8.54 1.40 13.91
N GLU A 166 8.99 1.45 12.66
CA GLU A 166 8.87 2.64 11.80
C GLU A 166 7.41 2.89 11.39
N VAL A 167 6.66 1.82 11.09
CA VAL A 167 5.23 1.88 10.80
C VAL A 167 4.46 2.42 12.00
N LEU A 168 4.67 1.86 13.21
CA LEU A 168 4.00 2.36 14.42
C LEU A 168 4.29 3.85 14.63
N SER A 169 5.56 4.24 14.53
CA SER A 169 5.99 5.63 14.69
C SER A 169 5.31 6.56 13.68
N SER A 170 5.20 6.12 12.43
CA SER A 170 4.61 6.88 11.34
C SER A 170 3.09 6.97 11.46
N MET A 171 2.42 5.91 11.93
CA MET A 171 0.99 5.94 12.23
C MET A 171 0.67 6.87 13.40
N LEU A 172 1.48 6.85 14.47
CA LEU A 172 1.36 7.80 15.58
C LEU A 172 1.55 9.25 15.11
N HIS A 173 2.49 9.48 14.20
CA HIS A 173 2.68 10.79 13.59
C HIS A 173 1.47 11.23 12.76
N SER A 174 0.91 10.34 11.94
CA SER A 174 -0.33 10.60 11.18
C SER A 174 -1.51 10.95 12.10
N MET A 175 -1.66 10.24 13.22
CA MET A 175 -2.68 10.57 14.24
C MET A 175 -2.44 11.95 14.87
N PHE A 176 -1.19 12.29 15.19
CA PHE A 176 -0.82 13.62 15.67
C PHE A 176 -1.16 14.72 14.65
N LEU A 177 -0.94 14.48 13.36
CA LEU A 177 -1.31 15.44 12.31
C LEU A 177 -2.83 15.63 12.19
N LEU A 178 -3.62 14.58 12.45
CA LEU A 178 -5.09 14.66 12.50
C LEU A 178 -5.58 15.40 13.76
N ASN A 179 -4.88 15.27 14.89
CA ASN A 179 -5.19 15.98 16.12
C ASN A 179 -3.93 16.45 16.88
N PRO A 180 -3.39 17.64 16.54
CA PRO A 180 -2.15 18.13 17.13
C PRO A 180 -2.21 18.45 18.63
N THR A 181 -3.38 18.36 19.26
CA THR A 181 -3.55 18.60 20.71
C THR A 181 -3.04 17.43 21.56
N ILE A 182 -2.90 16.24 20.97
CA ILE A 182 -2.38 15.03 21.62
C ILE A 182 -1.06 14.67 20.94
N ASN A 183 0.06 14.75 21.68
CA ASN A 183 1.36 14.41 21.12
C ASN A 183 1.55 12.89 20.95
N THR A 184 2.54 12.50 20.16
CA THR A 184 2.89 11.09 19.86
C THR A 184 3.21 10.26 21.10
N ASP A 185 3.91 10.82 22.09
CA ASP A 185 4.20 10.14 23.35
C ASP A 185 2.91 9.80 24.13
N THR A 186 1.92 10.71 24.11
CA THR A 186 0.61 10.51 24.73
C THR A 186 -0.22 9.49 23.95
N LEU A 187 -0.19 9.55 22.62
CA LEU A 187 -0.88 8.57 21.76
C LEU A 187 -0.34 7.15 21.98
N LEU A 188 0.98 6.99 22.14
CA LEU A 188 1.59 5.70 22.46
C LEU A 188 1.17 5.19 23.85
N GLN A 189 1.06 6.08 24.84
CA GLN A 189 0.52 5.72 26.15
C GLN A 189 -0.96 5.27 26.06
N LEU A 190 -1.78 5.98 25.28
CA LEU A 190 -3.19 5.62 25.10
C LEU A 190 -3.33 4.25 24.42
N LEU A 191 -2.52 3.96 23.40
CA LEU A 191 -2.49 2.62 22.77
C LEU A 191 -2.12 1.53 23.78
N ALA A 192 -1.19 1.80 24.70
CA ALA A 192 -0.83 0.84 25.73
C ALA A 192 -1.98 0.58 26.71
N ILE A 193 -2.69 1.63 27.12
CA ILE A 193 -3.85 1.52 28.02
C ILE A 193 -4.96 0.68 27.39
N ASP A 194 -5.27 0.96 26.12
CA ASP A 194 -6.27 0.25 25.33
C ASP A 194 -5.89 -1.24 25.21
N LEU A 195 -4.73 -1.49 24.60
CA LEU A 195 -4.24 -2.84 24.32
C LEU A 195 -4.05 -3.69 25.57
N TYR A 196 -3.51 -3.12 26.66
CA TYR A 196 -3.31 -3.85 27.91
C TYR A 196 -4.63 -4.27 28.56
N SER A 197 -5.69 -3.48 28.39
CA SER A 197 -6.94 -3.67 29.13
C SER A 197 -7.68 -4.96 28.76
N ASP A 198 -7.68 -5.32 27.47
CA ASP A 198 -8.44 -6.45 26.95
C ASP A 198 -7.76 -7.16 25.76
N GLY A 199 -6.58 -6.72 25.34
CA GLY A 199 -5.83 -7.31 24.24
C GLY A 199 -6.27 -6.86 22.84
N VAL A 200 -7.23 -5.94 22.72
CA VAL A 200 -7.68 -5.39 21.42
C VAL A 200 -7.45 -3.87 21.35
N ILE A 201 -7.55 -3.31 20.15
CA ILE A 201 -7.45 -1.86 19.94
C ILE A 201 -8.79 -1.34 19.41
N ASP A 202 -9.69 -1.02 20.34
CA ASP A 202 -11.09 -0.69 20.05
C ASP A 202 -11.53 0.68 20.61
N LYS A 203 -10.61 1.42 21.25
CA LYS A 203 -10.86 2.72 21.92
C LYS A 203 -11.64 2.58 23.22
N VAL A 204 -11.61 1.42 23.86
CA VAL A 204 -12.20 1.15 25.16
C VAL A 204 -11.15 0.50 26.05
N ALA A 205 -11.02 1.00 27.27
CA ALA A 205 -10.20 0.38 28.30
C ALA A 205 -11.02 0.20 29.57
N ASN A 206 -11.17 -1.05 30.02
CA ASN A 206 -11.96 -1.40 31.21
C ASN A 206 -13.40 -0.82 31.21
N GLY A 207 -14.00 -0.65 30.02
CA GLY A 207 -15.33 -0.06 29.83
C GLY A 207 -15.37 1.47 29.71
N ASP A 208 -14.25 2.15 29.87
CA ASP A 208 -14.11 3.59 29.67
C ASP A 208 -13.55 3.91 28.27
N ALA A 209 -14.01 5.00 27.66
CA ALA A 209 -13.55 5.38 26.32
C ALA A 209 -12.12 5.95 26.34
N VAL A 210 -11.26 5.44 25.46
CA VAL A 210 -9.91 5.94 25.21
C VAL A 210 -9.92 6.93 24.04
N ILE A 211 -9.85 8.21 24.35
CA ILE A 211 -9.97 9.29 23.35
C ILE A 211 -8.59 9.63 22.78
N GLY A 212 -8.45 9.57 21.45
CA GLY A 212 -7.26 10.01 20.72
C GLY A 212 -6.74 8.98 19.72
N ILE A 213 -7.02 7.70 19.93
CA ILE A 213 -6.65 6.62 19.01
C ILE A 213 -7.50 6.68 17.73
N HIS A 214 -6.85 6.62 16.58
CA HIS A 214 -7.51 6.60 15.28
C HIS A 214 -7.36 5.22 14.60
N THR A 215 -8.28 4.30 14.87
CA THR A 215 -8.28 2.93 14.32
C THR A 215 -8.22 2.89 12.80
N GLY A 216 -8.85 3.85 12.09
CA GLY A 216 -8.75 3.98 10.64
C GLY A 216 -7.36 4.38 10.11
N VAL A 217 -6.44 4.85 10.97
CA VAL A 217 -5.01 5.02 10.62
C VAL A 217 -4.28 3.70 10.81
N LEU A 218 -4.59 2.96 11.89
CA LEU A 218 -3.97 1.66 12.18
C LEU A 218 -4.36 0.55 11.19
N SER A 219 -5.57 0.63 10.63
CA SER A 219 -6.08 -0.34 9.66
C SER A 219 -5.61 -0.07 8.21
N GLN A 220 -4.79 0.96 7.98
CA GLN A 220 -4.25 1.24 6.65
C GLN A 220 -3.22 0.19 6.27
N ASN A 221 -3.06 -0.09 4.98
CA ASN A 221 -1.98 -0.94 4.51
C ASN A 221 -0.64 -0.23 4.77
N PRO A 222 0.19 -0.77 5.68
CA PRO A 222 1.43 -0.12 6.08
C PRO A 222 2.47 -0.07 4.95
N MET A 223 2.39 -0.94 3.93
CA MET A 223 3.35 -0.97 2.81
C MET A 223 3.45 0.37 2.06
N TYR A 224 2.36 1.15 2.06
CA TYR A 224 2.26 2.46 1.38
C TYR A 224 2.35 3.65 2.33
N LEU A 225 2.60 3.40 3.62
CA LEU A 225 2.84 4.45 4.58
C LEU A 225 4.23 5.04 4.34
N THR A 226 4.30 6.35 4.13
CA THR A 226 5.59 7.05 4.13
C THR A 226 6.15 7.04 5.55
N ILE A 227 7.38 6.58 5.72
CA ILE A 227 8.07 6.60 7.01
C ILE A 227 8.28 8.07 7.39
N ALA A 228 7.74 8.46 8.54
CA ALA A 228 7.69 9.84 8.96
C ALA A 228 9.07 10.51 8.95
N ASN A 229 9.10 11.77 8.54
CA ASN A 229 10.31 12.58 8.30
C ASN A 229 11.25 12.09 7.20
N THR A 230 10.99 10.96 6.54
CA THR A 230 11.81 10.44 5.45
C THR A 230 11.10 10.53 4.10
N LYS A 231 11.83 10.19 3.03
CA LYS A 231 11.27 9.98 1.68
C LYS A 231 10.88 8.52 1.39
N TYR A 232 11.16 7.61 2.32
CA TYR A 232 10.99 6.17 2.12
C TYR A 232 9.57 5.75 2.45
N TRP A 233 9.01 4.82 1.68
CA TRP A 233 7.82 4.09 2.10
C TRP A 233 8.22 2.92 2.99
N ALA A 234 7.31 2.42 3.81
CA ALA A 234 7.62 1.31 4.71
C ALA A 234 8.05 0.04 3.95
N ARG A 235 7.50 -0.19 2.76
CA ARG A 235 7.97 -1.27 1.86
C ARG A 235 9.44 -1.12 1.42
N ASP A 236 9.96 0.11 1.41
CA ASP A 236 11.34 0.42 1.00
C ASP A 236 12.29 0.48 2.23
N ILE A 237 11.89 -0.08 3.37
CA ILE A 237 12.65 -0.04 4.63
C ILE A 237 14.07 -0.58 4.49
N VAL A 238 14.30 -1.57 3.61
CA VAL A 238 15.64 -2.10 3.34
C VAL A 238 16.56 -1.01 2.78
N ALA A 239 16.05 -0.13 1.92
CA ALA A 239 16.82 0.99 1.37
C ALA A 239 17.08 2.09 2.41
N LEU A 240 16.14 2.31 3.34
CA LEU A 240 16.36 3.19 4.50
C LEU A 240 17.49 2.65 5.38
N ILE A 241 17.41 1.37 5.76
CA ILE A 241 18.43 0.70 6.57
C ILE A 241 19.78 0.78 5.86
N ASP A 242 19.85 0.45 4.56
CA ASP A 242 21.09 0.50 3.78
C ASP A 242 21.74 1.89 3.81
N ALA A 243 20.94 2.96 3.70
CA ALA A 243 21.42 4.33 3.79
C ALA A 243 21.90 4.71 5.20
N GLU A 244 21.16 4.30 6.24
CA GLU A 244 21.50 4.60 7.64
C GLU A 244 22.75 3.87 8.13
N ARG A 245 23.08 2.71 7.55
CA ARG A 245 24.23 1.90 7.98
C ARG A 245 25.56 2.65 7.91
N ALA A 246 25.70 3.61 6.99
CA ALA A 246 26.89 4.46 6.92
C ALA A 246 26.98 5.49 8.08
N LEU A 247 25.86 5.74 8.76
CA LEU A 247 25.72 6.73 9.83
C LEU A 247 25.81 6.10 11.23
N VAL A 248 25.61 4.78 11.33
CA VAL A 248 25.69 4.03 12.59
C VAL A 248 26.94 3.14 12.64
N GLY A 249 27.65 3.17 13.77
CA GLY A 249 29.06 2.76 13.84
C GLY A 249 29.30 1.27 13.62
N HIS A 250 28.46 0.40 14.17
CA HIS A 250 28.66 -1.06 14.14
C HIS A 250 28.04 -1.76 12.94
N SER A 251 27.28 -1.04 12.12
CA SER A 251 26.56 -1.64 10.99
C SER A 251 27.35 -1.57 9.67
N ALA A 252 28.28 -0.62 9.52
CA ALA A 252 28.97 -0.42 8.25
C ALA A 252 29.89 -1.60 7.86
N ASP A 253 30.47 -2.29 8.84
CA ASP A 253 31.47 -3.35 8.63
C ASP A 253 30.88 -4.76 8.45
N ILE A 254 29.56 -4.90 8.57
CA ILE A 254 28.87 -6.19 8.50
C ILE A 254 28.22 -6.31 7.12
N PRO A 255 28.17 -7.46 6.45
CA PRO A 255 27.44 -7.56 5.18
C PRO A 255 25.93 -7.33 5.35
N PHE A 256 25.29 -6.55 4.46
CA PHE A 256 23.83 -6.59 4.29
C PHE A 256 23.47 -7.58 3.20
N LEU A 257 22.75 -8.64 3.52
CA LEU A 257 22.23 -9.60 2.54
C LEU A 257 20.90 -9.12 1.97
N LYS A 258 20.84 -7.84 1.58
CA LYS A 258 19.61 -7.10 1.29
C LYS A 258 18.78 -7.65 0.14
N ASP A 259 19.44 -8.28 -0.83
CA ASP A 259 18.78 -8.85 -2.01
C ASP A 259 17.94 -10.09 -1.67
N ASP A 260 18.20 -10.72 -0.51
CA ASP A 260 17.49 -11.91 -0.02
C ASP A 260 16.46 -11.58 1.08
N ILE A 261 16.24 -10.30 1.38
CA ILE A 261 15.28 -9.85 2.40
C ILE A 261 13.94 -9.51 1.76
N VAL A 262 12.87 -10.07 2.30
CA VAL A 262 11.50 -9.79 1.87
C VAL A 262 10.83 -8.87 2.88
N VAL A 263 10.17 -7.81 2.42
CA VAL A 263 9.38 -6.93 3.29
C VAL A 263 7.92 -7.17 2.98
N ASP A 264 7.20 -7.69 3.98
CA ASP A 264 5.76 -7.92 3.90
C ASP A 264 5.13 -7.40 5.20
N LEU A 265 4.51 -6.22 5.11
CA LEU A 265 3.87 -5.56 6.23
C LEU A 265 2.36 -5.71 6.12
N GLN A 266 1.72 -6.14 7.20
CA GLN A 266 0.28 -6.35 7.29
C GLN A 266 -0.37 -5.24 8.13
N PRO A 267 -1.64 -4.84 7.88
CA PRO A 267 -2.36 -3.90 8.75
C PRO A 267 -2.37 -4.33 10.22
N ALA A 268 -2.59 -3.38 11.14
CA ALA A 268 -2.79 -3.72 12.55
C ALA A 268 -4.02 -4.62 12.73
N THR A 269 -3.93 -5.56 13.66
CA THR A 269 -5.05 -6.41 14.07
C THR A 269 -5.79 -5.71 15.21
N LEU A 270 -7.03 -5.26 14.94
CA LEU A 270 -7.82 -4.42 15.87
C LEU A 270 -8.92 -5.17 16.63
N ASP A 271 -9.19 -6.44 16.27
CA ASP A 271 -10.24 -7.26 16.88
C ASP A 271 -9.71 -8.66 17.28
N SER A 272 -10.33 -9.24 18.30
CA SER A 272 -10.09 -10.58 18.84
C SER A 272 -10.67 -11.72 17.98
N THR A 273 -11.56 -11.44 17.03
CA THR A 273 -12.28 -12.48 16.26
C THR A 273 -11.42 -13.29 15.27
N SER A 274 -10.15 -12.92 15.07
CA SER A 274 -9.21 -13.67 14.24
C SER A 274 -8.41 -14.75 14.97
N ALA A 275 -8.64 -14.96 16.27
CA ALA A 275 -8.02 -16.05 17.02
C ALA A 275 -9.08 -16.92 17.71
N VAL A 276 -9.21 -18.16 17.23
CA VAL A 276 -9.74 -19.25 18.05
C VAL A 276 -8.76 -19.46 19.21
N ASP A 277 -9.02 -18.80 20.34
CA ASP A 277 -9.13 -19.43 21.67
C ASP A 277 -9.39 -18.35 22.72
N ASN A 278 -10.42 -18.60 23.54
CA ASN A 278 -10.74 -17.83 24.74
C ASN A 278 -9.51 -17.69 25.66
N PRO A 279 -9.41 -16.60 26.44
CA PRO A 279 -8.27 -16.37 27.34
C PRO A 279 -8.19 -17.48 28.40
N PRO A 280 -7.06 -18.20 28.53
CA PRO A 280 -6.82 -19.00 29.71
C PRO A 280 -6.39 -18.08 30.85
N GLN A 281 -7.23 -18.04 31.89
CA GLN A 281 -6.81 -17.73 33.25
C GLN A 281 -5.51 -18.49 33.58
N ILE A 282 -4.48 -17.77 34.02
CA ILE A 282 -3.17 -18.35 34.36
C ILE A 282 -3.33 -19.27 35.59
N GLY A 283 -3.45 -20.57 35.32
CA GLY A 283 -3.12 -21.66 36.23
C GLY A 283 -1.93 -22.42 35.63
N TYR A 284 -0.75 -22.22 36.20
CA TYR A 284 0.51 -22.78 35.73
C TYR A 284 0.57 -24.31 35.91
N SER A 285 0.85 -25.06 34.84
CA SER A 285 1.58 -26.34 34.93
C SER A 285 2.28 -26.66 33.60
N ALA A 286 3.60 -26.85 33.66
CA ALA A 286 4.43 -27.38 32.57
C ALA A 286 4.61 -28.91 32.76
N PRO A 287 5.33 -29.63 31.87
CA PRO A 287 5.22 -29.72 30.41
C PRO A 287 5.16 -31.20 29.95
N VAL A 288 4.49 -31.54 28.84
CA VAL A 288 4.80 -32.78 28.10
C VAL A 288 4.46 -32.62 26.61
N GLY A 289 5.43 -32.97 25.76
CA GLY A 289 5.14 -33.57 24.45
C GLY A 289 5.27 -32.63 23.26
N ALA A 290 6.40 -32.73 22.57
CA ALA A 290 6.54 -32.24 21.21
C ALA A 290 5.46 -32.84 20.30
N ILE A 291 4.86 -31.99 19.47
CA ILE A 291 4.46 -32.36 18.12
C ILE A 291 4.87 -31.20 17.21
N SER A 292 5.89 -31.51 16.40
CA SER A 292 6.19 -30.84 15.15
C SER A 292 4.92 -30.75 14.32
N ASP A 293 4.53 -29.55 13.93
CA ASP A 293 3.91 -29.27 12.63
C ASP A 293 3.90 -27.76 12.40
N THR A 294 5.09 -27.20 12.10
CA THR A 294 5.15 -26.03 11.23
C THR A 294 5.23 -26.56 9.82
N VAL A 295 4.06 -26.76 9.20
CA VAL A 295 4.01 -26.86 7.73
C VAL A 295 4.36 -25.46 7.23
N ILE A 296 5.63 -25.25 6.88
CA ILE A 296 5.97 -24.14 6.00
C ILE A 296 5.31 -24.48 4.66
N ILE A 297 4.16 -23.87 4.37
CA ILE A 297 3.56 -23.98 3.04
C ILE A 297 4.41 -23.09 2.11
N THR A 298 5.54 -23.62 1.64
CA THR A 298 6.35 -23.02 0.58
C THR A 298 5.71 -23.21 -0.81
N THR A 299 4.52 -23.81 -0.87
CA THR A 299 3.83 -24.19 -2.11
C THR A 299 2.34 -23.96 -1.97
N LEU A 300 1.77 -23.09 -2.80
CA LEU A 300 0.33 -22.85 -2.86
C LEU A 300 -0.47 -24.17 -2.94
N ILE A 301 -1.61 -24.23 -2.25
CA ILE A 301 -2.48 -25.41 -2.28
C ILE A 301 -3.31 -25.38 -3.55
N ALA A 302 -3.15 -26.41 -4.41
CA ALA A 302 -3.96 -26.53 -5.61
C ALA A 302 -5.47 -26.60 -5.28
N SER A 303 -6.26 -25.78 -5.97
CA SER A 303 -7.70 -25.71 -5.88
C SER A 303 -8.31 -25.66 -7.28
N GLY A 304 -9.48 -26.29 -7.45
CA GLY A 304 -10.34 -26.02 -8.60
C GLY A 304 -11.04 -24.65 -8.48
N PRO A 305 -11.95 -24.33 -9.42
CA PRO A 305 -12.70 -23.08 -9.38
C PRO A 305 -13.54 -22.94 -8.10
N ILE A 306 -13.68 -21.71 -7.63
CA ILE A 306 -14.40 -21.38 -6.40
C ILE A 306 -15.65 -20.57 -6.73
N VAL A 307 -16.78 -20.96 -6.14
CA VAL A 307 -18.04 -20.22 -6.24
C VAL A 307 -18.52 -19.85 -4.84
N ILE A 308 -18.70 -18.56 -4.61
CA ILE A 308 -19.24 -17.96 -3.39
C ILE A 308 -20.61 -17.37 -3.75
N ASP A 309 -21.69 -17.94 -3.23
CA ASP A 309 -23.06 -17.60 -3.62
C ASP A 309 -23.93 -17.32 -2.39
N GLY A 310 -24.23 -16.03 -2.16
CA GLY A 310 -24.98 -15.56 -1.01
C GLY A 310 -24.26 -15.73 0.33
N GLU A 311 -22.93 -15.88 0.33
CA GLU A 311 -22.13 -16.10 1.53
C GLU A 311 -21.58 -14.78 2.11
N GLN A 312 -21.18 -14.84 3.38
CA GLN A 312 -20.55 -13.70 4.05
C GLN A 312 -19.35 -14.16 4.90
N ASP A 313 -18.42 -13.24 5.16
CA ASP A 313 -17.28 -13.46 6.07
C ASP A 313 -16.37 -14.61 5.64
N ARG A 314 -15.98 -14.62 4.36
CA ARG A 314 -15.15 -15.68 3.77
C ARG A 314 -13.79 -15.15 3.39
N VAL A 315 -12.76 -15.96 3.64
CA VAL A 315 -11.38 -15.69 3.22
C VAL A 315 -10.92 -16.82 2.31
N ILE A 316 -10.46 -16.46 1.12
CA ILE A 316 -9.78 -17.33 0.16
C ILE A 316 -8.30 -16.95 0.20
N SER A 317 -7.43 -17.87 0.60
CA SER A 317 -6.00 -17.56 0.80
C SER A 317 -5.10 -18.77 0.61
N GLY A 318 -3.88 -18.54 0.07
CA GLY A 318 -2.83 -19.56 -0.02
C GLY A 318 -3.08 -20.64 -1.08
N LEU A 319 -3.88 -20.32 -2.10
CA LEU A 319 -4.31 -21.30 -3.11
C LEU A 319 -3.65 -21.05 -4.48
N HIS A 320 -3.48 -22.12 -5.24
CA HIS A 320 -3.29 -22.08 -6.68
C HIS A 320 -4.62 -22.48 -7.32
N ILE A 321 -5.33 -21.52 -7.89
CA ILE A 321 -6.69 -21.67 -8.42
C ILE A 321 -6.61 -21.60 -9.94
N SER A 322 -7.02 -22.68 -10.62
CA SER A 322 -7.10 -22.71 -12.08
C SER A 322 -8.44 -23.24 -12.57
N ASN A 323 -8.89 -22.71 -13.72
CA ASN A 323 -10.05 -23.23 -14.42
C ASN A 323 -9.93 -22.94 -15.93
N PRO A 324 -9.24 -23.79 -16.70
CA PRO A 324 -9.00 -23.55 -18.13
C PRO A 324 -10.26 -23.44 -19.01
N ASN A 325 -11.45 -23.74 -18.48
CA ASN A 325 -12.71 -23.75 -19.22
C ASN A 325 -13.73 -22.71 -18.74
N GLY A 326 -13.35 -21.78 -17.85
CA GLY A 326 -14.24 -20.72 -17.38
C GLY A 326 -13.59 -19.86 -16.29
N ASP A 327 -14.43 -19.25 -15.45
CA ASP A 327 -13.94 -18.36 -14.39
C ASP A 327 -13.20 -19.12 -13.27
N CYS A 328 -12.14 -18.54 -12.71
CA CYS A 328 -11.45 -19.13 -11.58
C CYS A 328 -12.20 -18.90 -10.25
N ILE A 329 -12.71 -17.68 -10.00
CA ILE A 329 -13.49 -17.35 -8.81
C ILE A 329 -14.77 -16.60 -9.21
N GLN A 330 -15.92 -17.02 -8.70
CA GLN A 330 -17.20 -16.30 -8.82
C GLN A 330 -17.72 -15.90 -7.44
N VAL A 331 -18.00 -14.62 -7.25
CA VAL A 331 -18.66 -14.06 -6.07
C VAL A 331 -20.00 -13.46 -6.48
N LYS A 332 -21.10 -14.03 -6.00
CA LYS A 332 -22.46 -13.68 -6.44
C LYS A 332 -23.50 -13.84 -5.34
N GLY A 333 -24.77 -13.64 -5.70
CA GLY A 333 -25.90 -13.88 -4.79
C GLY A 333 -26.03 -12.89 -3.65
N GLY A 334 -25.44 -11.69 -3.77
CA GLY A 334 -25.42 -10.71 -2.69
C GLY A 334 -24.37 -11.04 -1.62
N SER A 335 -23.30 -11.73 -1.99
CA SER A 335 -22.21 -12.05 -1.07
C SER A 335 -21.54 -10.78 -0.53
N SER A 336 -21.03 -10.82 0.70
CA SER A 336 -20.33 -9.67 1.27
C SER A 336 -19.29 -9.99 2.33
N ARG A 337 -18.34 -9.07 2.56
CA ARG A 337 -17.21 -9.29 3.49
C ARG A 337 -16.39 -10.51 3.07
N ILE A 338 -15.99 -10.52 1.80
CA ILE A 338 -15.18 -11.57 1.21
C ILE A 338 -13.78 -11.04 0.97
N THR A 339 -12.78 -11.81 1.36
CA THR A 339 -11.37 -11.50 1.15
C THR A 339 -10.74 -12.57 0.27
N ILE A 340 -10.08 -12.16 -0.81
CA ILE A 340 -9.33 -13.02 -1.72
C ILE A 340 -7.88 -12.53 -1.68
N GLN A 341 -6.97 -13.34 -1.17
CA GLN A 341 -5.60 -12.90 -0.89
C GLN A 341 -4.54 -13.98 -1.10
N ASN A 342 -3.28 -13.59 -1.25
CA ASN A 342 -2.11 -14.48 -1.16
C ASN A 342 -2.25 -15.76 -2.01
N SER A 343 -2.82 -15.64 -3.21
CA SER A 343 -3.14 -16.78 -4.07
C SER A 343 -2.65 -16.54 -5.51
N GLU A 344 -2.35 -17.63 -6.20
CA GLU A 344 -2.18 -17.66 -7.65
C GLU A 344 -3.51 -18.03 -8.29
N ILE A 345 -3.94 -17.25 -9.28
CA ILE A 345 -5.24 -17.34 -9.93
C ILE A 345 -4.98 -17.34 -11.43
N GLY A 346 -4.94 -18.53 -12.01
CA GLY A 346 -4.52 -18.72 -13.38
C GLY A 346 -3.97 -20.13 -13.61
N PRO A 347 -4.04 -20.65 -14.85
CA PRO A 347 -4.77 -20.08 -15.98
C PRO A 347 -6.30 -20.23 -15.83
N CYS A 348 -7.05 -19.26 -16.36
CA CYS A 348 -8.52 -19.23 -16.37
C CYS A 348 -9.03 -19.16 -17.81
N GLY A 349 -10.07 -19.93 -18.15
CA GLY A 349 -10.65 -19.97 -19.50
C GLY A 349 -11.47 -18.72 -19.83
N ASP A 350 -11.90 -17.98 -18.81
CA ASP A 350 -12.60 -16.70 -18.94
C ASP A 350 -12.08 -15.70 -17.88
N ILE A 351 -12.85 -15.30 -16.88
CA ILE A 351 -12.46 -14.25 -15.92
C ILE A 351 -11.64 -14.85 -14.75
N GLY A 352 -10.61 -14.14 -14.28
CA GLY A 352 -9.89 -14.50 -13.05
C GLY A 352 -10.81 -14.48 -11.82
N ILE A 353 -11.33 -13.29 -11.50
CA ILE A 353 -12.28 -13.08 -10.39
C ILE A 353 -13.50 -12.29 -10.88
N GLN A 354 -14.67 -12.94 -10.87
CA GLN A 354 -15.96 -12.36 -11.25
C GLN A 354 -16.77 -11.99 -10.00
N ILE A 355 -17.21 -10.73 -9.88
CA ILE A 355 -17.96 -10.22 -8.73
C ILE A 355 -19.29 -9.61 -9.21
N VAL A 356 -20.41 -10.25 -8.89
CA VAL A 356 -21.74 -9.84 -9.41
C VAL A 356 -22.69 -9.53 -8.27
N GLY A 357 -23.27 -8.32 -8.28
CA GLY A 357 -24.30 -7.90 -7.35
C GLY A 357 -23.91 -8.06 -5.87
N SER A 358 -22.64 -7.89 -5.55
CA SER A 358 -22.05 -8.20 -4.24
C SER A 358 -21.35 -6.96 -3.67
N SER A 359 -20.96 -6.98 -2.39
CA SER A 359 -20.34 -5.79 -1.78
C SER A 359 -19.33 -6.08 -0.69
N ASN A 360 -18.44 -5.12 -0.42
CA ASN A 360 -17.39 -5.25 0.59
C ASN A 360 -16.50 -6.47 0.30
N ILE A 361 -15.86 -6.43 -0.86
CA ILE A 361 -14.98 -7.50 -1.36
C ILE A 361 -13.58 -6.92 -1.50
N THR A 362 -12.60 -7.58 -0.90
CA THR A 362 -11.18 -7.19 -1.01
C THR A 362 -10.41 -8.27 -1.75
N VAL A 363 -9.69 -7.88 -2.80
CA VAL A 363 -8.82 -8.70 -3.63
C VAL A 363 -7.41 -8.12 -3.51
N TYR A 364 -6.51 -8.78 -2.78
CA TYR A 364 -5.17 -8.23 -2.59
C TYR A 364 -4.03 -9.24 -2.49
N ASN A 365 -2.83 -8.83 -2.92
CA ASN A 365 -1.63 -9.67 -2.91
C ASN A 365 -1.82 -11.02 -3.62
N ASN A 366 -2.54 -11.01 -4.74
CA ASN A 366 -2.69 -12.18 -5.60
C ASN A 366 -1.81 -12.04 -6.85
N TYR A 367 -1.42 -13.18 -7.41
CA TYR A 367 -0.89 -13.28 -8.76
C TYR A 367 -2.00 -13.79 -9.69
N ILE A 368 -2.53 -12.90 -10.53
CA ILE A 368 -3.63 -13.20 -11.46
C ILE A 368 -3.04 -13.23 -12.86
N HIS A 369 -3.17 -14.35 -13.57
CA HIS A 369 -2.52 -14.49 -14.87
C HIS A 369 -3.24 -15.42 -15.83
N ASP A 370 -2.93 -15.27 -17.12
CA ASP A 370 -3.40 -16.15 -18.19
C ASP A 370 -4.93 -16.36 -18.14
N THR A 371 -5.67 -15.26 -18.08
CA THR A 371 -7.14 -15.28 -18.09
C THR A 371 -7.65 -15.13 -19.53
N GLY A 372 -8.78 -15.74 -19.85
CA GLY A 372 -9.42 -15.61 -21.15
C GLY A 372 -9.91 -14.18 -21.42
N THR A 373 -10.32 -13.47 -20.36
CA THR A 373 -10.78 -12.08 -20.41
C THR A 373 -10.19 -11.25 -19.26
N GLU A 374 -10.97 -10.79 -18.29
CA GLU A 374 -10.51 -9.89 -17.23
C GLU A 374 -9.69 -10.60 -16.15
N GLY A 375 -8.76 -9.88 -15.52
CA GLY A 375 -8.17 -10.30 -14.25
C GLY A 375 -9.20 -10.22 -13.13
N VAL A 376 -9.81 -9.04 -12.97
CA VAL A 376 -10.97 -8.82 -12.10
C VAL A 376 -12.08 -8.16 -12.91
N TRP A 377 -13.31 -8.64 -12.75
CA TRP A 377 -14.51 -8.02 -13.31
C TRP A 377 -15.57 -7.88 -12.24
N SER A 378 -16.16 -6.69 -12.13
CA SER A 378 -17.27 -6.47 -11.20
C SER A 378 -18.48 -5.87 -11.90
N TYR A 379 -19.66 -6.39 -11.63
CA TYR A 379 -20.91 -5.92 -12.18
C TYR A 379 -21.92 -5.61 -11.08
N GLU A 380 -22.46 -4.40 -11.10
CA GLU A 380 -23.45 -3.89 -10.14
C GLU A 380 -23.07 -4.14 -8.67
N SER A 381 -21.78 -4.02 -8.37
CA SER A 381 -21.19 -4.25 -7.05
C SER A 381 -20.65 -2.95 -6.44
N ASP A 382 -20.51 -2.90 -5.10
CA ASP A 382 -20.05 -1.73 -4.35
C ASP A 382 -18.99 -2.09 -3.31
N TYR A 383 -18.13 -1.15 -2.93
CA TYR A 383 -17.07 -1.39 -1.93
C TYR A 383 -16.17 -2.55 -2.35
N ILE A 384 -15.60 -2.44 -3.54
CA ILE A 384 -14.67 -3.43 -4.10
C ILE A 384 -13.27 -2.82 -4.08
N ALA A 385 -12.35 -3.49 -3.41
CA ALA A 385 -10.96 -3.09 -3.33
C ALA A 385 -10.08 -4.11 -4.03
N VAL A 386 -9.44 -3.71 -5.12
CA VAL A 386 -8.44 -4.49 -5.84
C VAL A 386 -7.09 -3.81 -5.60
N ASP A 387 -6.31 -4.34 -4.67
CA ASP A 387 -5.11 -3.69 -4.16
C ASP A 387 -3.87 -4.59 -4.20
N SER A 388 -2.70 -4.06 -4.55
CA SER A 388 -1.43 -4.80 -4.40
C SER A 388 -1.37 -6.15 -5.13
N ASN A 389 -2.07 -6.33 -6.25
CA ASN A 389 -2.01 -7.56 -7.04
C ASN A 389 -0.98 -7.44 -8.17
N VAL A 390 -0.45 -8.59 -8.59
CA VAL A 390 0.30 -8.75 -9.84
C VAL A 390 -0.66 -9.35 -10.86
N ILE A 391 -0.94 -8.64 -11.95
CA ILE A 391 -1.90 -9.05 -12.97
C ILE A 391 -1.22 -9.09 -14.34
N ILE A 392 -1.10 -10.26 -14.96
CA ILE A 392 -0.29 -10.45 -16.17
C ILE A 392 -1.07 -11.20 -17.25
N ASP A 393 -0.93 -10.79 -18.51
CA ASP A 393 -1.50 -11.50 -19.67
C ASP A 393 -3.02 -11.71 -19.53
N VAL A 394 -3.72 -10.59 -19.32
CA VAL A 394 -5.18 -10.50 -19.20
C VAL A 394 -5.74 -9.51 -20.23
N ARG A 395 -7.03 -9.58 -20.55
CA ARG A 395 -7.71 -8.58 -21.40
C ARG A 395 -7.88 -7.24 -20.71
N SER A 396 -8.19 -7.23 -19.41
CA SER A 396 -8.17 -6.01 -18.61
C SER A 396 -7.74 -6.30 -17.17
N GLY A 397 -7.03 -5.36 -16.54
CA GLY A 397 -6.62 -5.50 -15.14
C GLY A 397 -7.82 -5.54 -14.20
N TYR A 398 -8.64 -4.48 -14.24
CA TYR A 398 -9.94 -4.44 -13.59
C TYR A 398 -10.99 -3.71 -14.44
N ASP A 399 -12.09 -4.39 -14.76
CA ASP A 399 -13.28 -3.78 -15.37
C ASP A 399 -14.40 -3.60 -14.31
N MET A 400 -14.73 -2.33 -14.06
CA MET A 400 -15.74 -1.87 -13.12
C MET A 400 -17.02 -1.52 -13.88
N TRP A 401 -18.07 -2.33 -13.72
CA TRP A 401 -19.37 -2.08 -14.34
C TRP A 401 -20.42 -1.66 -13.33
N GLY A 402 -20.74 -0.36 -13.28
CA GLY A 402 -21.68 0.22 -12.32
C GLY A 402 -23.16 0.00 -12.64
N GLY A 403 -23.50 -0.45 -13.86
CA GLY A 403 -24.88 -0.71 -14.30
C GLY A 403 -25.79 0.54 -14.35
N GLY A 404 -25.21 1.74 -14.25
CA GLY A 404 -25.95 3.01 -14.26
C GLY A 404 -26.67 3.35 -12.95
N GLY A 405 -26.58 2.51 -11.91
CA GLY A 405 -27.04 2.81 -10.55
C GLY A 405 -26.00 3.63 -9.76
N SER A 406 -26.34 4.06 -8.53
CA SER A 406 -25.43 4.78 -7.62
C SER A 406 -24.37 3.85 -7.01
N ARG A 407 -23.58 3.19 -7.85
CA ARG A 407 -22.53 2.25 -7.43
C ARG A 407 -21.18 2.93 -7.29
N GLY A 408 -20.47 2.70 -6.19
CA GLY A 408 -19.24 3.40 -5.82
C GLY A 408 -18.33 2.62 -4.85
N TYR A 409 -17.29 3.28 -4.39
CA TYR A 409 -16.21 2.72 -3.57
C TYR A 409 -15.50 1.57 -4.27
N LEU A 410 -15.22 1.77 -5.55
CA LEU A 410 -14.47 0.83 -6.39
C LEU A 410 -13.03 1.34 -6.48
N SER A 411 -12.08 0.52 -6.03
CA SER A 411 -10.67 0.90 -5.99
C SER A 411 -9.79 -0.10 -6.71
N PHE A 412 -8.88 0.44 -7.51
CA PHE A 412 -7.78 -0.25 -8.15
C PHE A 412 -6.50 0.46 -7.73
N THR A 413 -5.83 -0.05 -6.71
CA THR A 413 -4.71 0.64 -6.07
C THR A 413 -3.47 -0.21 -5.98
N ASN A 414 -2.30 0.39 -6.20
CA ASN A 414 -1.01 -0.26 -6.01
C ASN A 414 -0.80 -1.60 -6.75
N ASN A 415 -1.53 -1.85 -7.84
CA ASN A 415 -1.37 -3.07 -8.61
C ASN A 415 -0.21 -2.93 -9.59
N PHE A 416 0.43 -4.06 -9.89
CA PHE A 416 1.31 -4.21 -11.04
C PHE A 416 0.56 -4.92 -12.16
N VAL A 417 0.49 -4.31 -13.34
CA VAL A 417 -0.20 -4.88 -14.50
C VAL A 417 0.77 -5.03 -15.66
N LYS A 418 0.82 -6.20 -16.29
CA LYS A 418 1.70 -6.44 -17.43
C LYS A 418 0.97 -7.09 -18.61
N ASN A 419 1.27 -6.59 -19.81
CA ASN A 419 0.81 -7.16 -21.08
C ASN A 419 -0.71 -7.34 -21.15
N VAL A 420 -1.44 -6.23 -21.19
CA VAL A 420 -2.88 -6.26 -21.45
C VAL A 420 -3.14 -6.64 -22.91
N GLN A 421 -3.96 -7.67 -23.13
CA GLN A 421 -4.24 -8.27 -24.45
C GLN A 421 -5.72 -8.15 -24.82
N LYS A 422 -6.09 -7.04 -25.50
CA LYS A 422 -7.44 -6.88 -26.08
C LYS A 422 -7.80 -8.03 -27.04
N GLU A 423 -6.84 -8.42 -27.88
CA GLU A 423 -6.99 -9.41 -28.95
C GLU A 423 -6.25 -10.69 -28.54
N SER A 424 -6.75 -11.42 -27.54
CA SER A 424 -6.06 -12.63 -27.07
C SER A 424 -6.13 -13.76 -28.11
N ASN A 425 -5.01 -14.46 -28.29
CA ASN A 425 -4.88 -15.65 -29.13
C ASN A 425 -5.75 -16.81 -28.57
N GLY A 426 -7.01 -16.88 -29.00
CA GLY A 426 -7.83 -18.10 -28.85
C GLY A 426 -9.11 -17.99 -28.02
N VAL A 427 -9.44 -16.83 -27.44
CA VAL A 427 -10.76 -16.61 -26.79
C VAL A 427 -11.54 -15.57 -27.59
N SER A 428 -12.19 -16.03 -28.66
CA SER A 428 -13.19 -15.23 -29.37
C SER A 428 -14.47 -15.15 -28.52
N GLY A 429 -14.60 -14.10 -27.73
CA GLY A 429 -15.91 -13.64 -27.27
C GLY A 429 -16.71 -13.04 -28.44
N PRO A 430 -18.05 -13.15 -28.45
CA PRO A 430 -18.86 -12.58 -29.52
C PRO A 430 -18.84 -11.04 -29.44
N GLY A 431 -18.13 -10.42 -30.38
CA GLY A 431 -18.26 -9.00 -30.70
C GLY A 431 -17.24 -8.09 -30.01
N ASP A 432 -16.64 -7.25 -30.84
CA ASP A 432 -15.78 -6.10 -30.56
C ASP A 432 -16.51 -5.03 -29.72
N ASN A 433 -16.88 -5.35 -28.47
CA ASN A 433 -17.80 -4.55 -27.64
C ASN A 433 -17.13 -3.93 -26.38
N GLY A 434 -15.87 -3.54 -26.47
CA GLY A 434 -15.15 -2.82 -25.41
C GLY A 434 -14.32 -3.71 -24.48
N GLY A 435 -13.30 -3.12 -23.86
CA GLY A 435 -12.28 -3.79 -23.05
C GLY A 435 -10.87 -3.67 -23.65
N GLY A 436 -9.87 -4.30 -23.02
CA GLY A 436 -8.48 -4.15 -23.43
C GLY A 436 -7.70 -3.14 -22.59
N ASN A 437 -8.18 -2.81 -21.39
CA ASN A 437 -7.66 -1.67 -20.62
C ASN A 437 -6.92 -2.11 -19.36
N ILE A 438 -5.99 -1.31 -18.84
CA ILE A 438 -5.48 -1.59 -17.49
C ILE A 438 -6.62 -1.45 -16.49
N VAL A 439 -7.38 -0.36 -16.57
CA VAL A 439 -8.63 -0.17 -15.83
C VAL A 439 -9.72 0.38 -16.73
N ASN A 440 -10.92 -0.17 -16.60
CA ASN A 440 -12.12 0.36 -17.23
C ASN A 440 -13.19 0.64 -16.18
N ALA A 441 -13.81 1.83 -16.21
CA ALA A 441 -14.92 2.18 -15.34
C ALA A 441 -16.13 2.62 -16.16
N ASN A 442 -17.07 1.68 -16.30
CA ASN A 442 -18.26 1.79 -17.12
C ASN A 442 -19.47 2.14 -16.24
N PHE A 443 -20.13 3.27 -16.53
CA PHE A 443 -21.38 3.65 -15.90
C PHE A 443 -21.32 3.77 -14.37
N VAL A 444 -20.17 4.15 -13.80
CA VAL A 444 -19.96 4.27 -12.35
C VAL A 444 -20.46 5.65 -11.89
N ARG A 445 -21.22 5.73 -10.79
CA ARG A 445 -21.89 6.98 -10.35
C ARG A 445 -21.81 7.27 -8.85
N GLY A 446 -21.18 6.40 -8.05
CA GLY A 446 -21.01 6.57 -6.62
C GLY A 446 -19.66 7.20 -6.26
N GLY A 447 -19.55 7.69 -5.02
CA GLY A 447 -18.31 8.25 -4.46
C GLY A 447 -17.24 7.17 -4.23
N GLY A 448 -16.01 7.57 -3.90
CA GLY A 448 -14.94 6.67 -3.47
C GLY A 448 -14.26 5.88 -4.58
N VAL A 449 -14.41 6.28 -5.85
CA VAL A 449 -13.78 5.59 -6.98
C VAL A 449 -12.32 6.04 -7.12
N ARG A 450 -11.38 5.10 -6.99
CA ARG A 450 -9.93 5.39 -6.94
C ARG A 450 -9.13 4.46 -7.84
N ILE A 451 -8.32 5.05 -8.72
CA ILE A 451 -7.37 4.36 -9.58
C ILE A 451 -6.00 4.99 -9.30
N THR A 452 -5.30 4.53 -8.28
CA THR A 452 -4.10 5.25 -7.80
C THR A 452 -2.91 4.36 -7.55
N ASP A 453 -1.71 4.95 -7.72
CA ASP A 453 -0.44 4.34 -7.33
C ASP A 453 -0.13 3.00 -8.04
N ASN A 454 -0.81 2.72 -9.16
CA ASN A 454 -0.58 1.52 -9.96
C ASN A 454 0.63 1.69 -10.86
N VAL A 455 1.25 0.55 -11.21
CA VAL A 455 2.27 0.50 -12.25
C VAL A 455 1.84 -0.49 -13.32
N ALA A 456 1.94 -0.08 -14.58
CA ALA A 456 1.63 -0.97 -15.68
C ALA A 456 2.65 -0.90 -16.81
N ILE A 457 2.96 -2.06 -17.38
CA ILE A 457 3.95 -2.24 -18.44
C ILE A 457 3.34 -3.07 -19.56
N ASN A 458 3.13 -2.46 -20.71
CA ASN A 458 2.67 -3.12 -21.92
C ASN A 458 3.81 -3.16 -22.94
N ILE A 459 4.36 -4.35 -23.18
CA ILE A 459 5.50 -4.52 -24.07
C ILE A 459 5.02 -4.57 -25.51
N ALA A 460 5.55 -3.69 -26.37
CA ALA A 460 5.22 -3.67 -27.78
C ALA A 460 5.42 -5.06 -28.43
N GLY A 461 4.38 -5.55 -29.12
CA GLY A 461 4.36 -6.88 -29.74
C GLY A 461 3.99 -8.03 -28.78
N GLN A 462 3.86 -7.78 -27.48
CA GLN A 462 3.36 -8.72 -26.47
C GLN A 462 2.04 -8.26 -25.84
N SER A 463 1.64 -7.01 -26.08
CA SER A 463 0.38 -6.42 -25.62
C SER A 463 -0.41 -5.86 -26.80
N SER A 464 -1.72 -5.68 -26.60
CA SER A 464 -2.61 -5.02 -27.55
C SER A 464 -3.63 -4.12 -26.85
N THR A 465 -3.16 -3.34 -25.88
CA THR A 465 -4.00 -2.50 -25.02
C THR A 465 -4.82 -1.49 -25.85
N GLU A 466 -6.08 -1.32 -25.49
CA GLU A 466 -6.93 -0.24 -25.99
C GLU A 466 -6.55 1.04 -25.25
N ASP A 467 -7.20 1.35 -24.12
CA ASP A 467 -6.83 2.47 -23.25
C ASP A 467 -6.07 2.00 -22.01
N LEU A 468 -5.18 2.82 -21.47
CA LEU A 468 -4.62 2.53 -20.15
C LEU A 468 -5.74 2.66 -19.10
N VAL A 469 -6.43 3.80 -19.07
CA VAL A 469 -7.60 4.01 -18.20
C VAL A 469 -8.73 4.65 -18.99
N ASN A 470 -9.92 4.07 -18.94
CA ASN A 470 -11.13 4.65 -19.54
C ASN A 470 -12.24 4.83 -18.50
N LEU A 471 -12.86 6.02 -18.50
CA LEU A 471 -14.02 6.37 -17.66
C LEU A 471 -15.29 6.59 -18.50
N TYR A 472 -15.79 5.51 -19.09
CA TYR A 472 -16.98 5.51 -19.93
C TYR A 472 -18.27 5.83 -19.17
N LYS A 473 -18.91 6.96 -19.51
CA LYS A 473 -20.17 7.43 -18.90
C LYS A 473 -20.16 7.32 -17.37
N SER A 474 -19.06 7.77 -16.75
CA SER A 474 -18.85 7.68 -15.31
C SER A 474 -18.87 9.06 -14.64
N TYR A 475 -19.43 9.16 -13.44
CA TYR A 475 -19.81 10.42 -12.81
C TYR A 475 -19.38 10.44 -11.34
N GLY A 476 -18.37 11.25 -11.04
CA GLY A 476 -18.06 11.69 -9.67
C GLY A 476 -18.90 12.89 -9.25
N SER A 477 -18.55 13.48 -8.11
CA SER A 477 -19.15 14.71 -7.59
C SER A 477 -18.07 15.74 -7.26
N ALA A 478 -18.46 17.02 -7.08
CA ALA A 478 -17.51 18.06 -6.68
C ALA A 478 -16.82 17.75 -5.33
N SER A 479 -17.52 17.07 -4.42
CA SER A 479 -16.98 16.69 -3.10
C SER A 479 -16.20 15.38 -3.13
N ASP A 480 -16.39 14.55 -4.15
CA ASP A 480 -15.77 13.23 -4.27
C ASP A 480 -15.67 12.86 -5.76
N PRO A 481 -14.64 13.40 -6.44
CA PRO A 481 -14.39 13.11 -7.84
C PRO A 481 -13.87 11.68 -8.02
N ILE A 482 -14.06 11.12 -9.22
CA ILE A 482 -13.34 9.90 -9.62
C ILE A 482 -11.86 10.29 -9.78
N LEU A 483 -10.98 9.66 -9.02
CA LEU A 483 -9.57 10.05 -8.95
C LEU A 483 -8.66 9.01 -9.60
N ILE A 484 -7.89 9.44 -10.61
CA ILE A 484 -6.81 8.71 -11.25
C ILE A 484 -5.50 9.42 -10.92
N ALA A 485 -4.72 8.89 -9.97
CA ALA A 485 -3.57 9.64 -9.46
C ALA A 485 -2.31 8.80 -9.20
N ARG A 486 -1.14 9.42 -9.44
CA ARG A 486 0.18 8.83 -9.14
C ARG A 486 0.43 7.47 -9.79
N ASN A 487 -0.24 7.18 -10.89
CA ASN A 487 0.01 5.97 -11.66
C ASN A 487 1.23 6.16 -12.57
N LYS A 488 1.93 5.06 -12.83
CA LYS A 488 3.07 5.02 -13.75
C LYS A 488 2.81 3.99 -14.83
N PHE A 489 2.62 4.44 -16.06
CA PHE A 489 2.29 3.55 -17.16
C PHE A 489 3.33 3.63 -18.26
N TYR A 490 3.78 2.46 -18.69
CA TYR A 490 4.70 2.28 -19.80
C TYR A 490 4.06 1.44 -20.89
N GLY A 491 4.04 1.98 -22.11
CA GLY A 491 3.55 1.26 -23.27
C GLY A 491 2.02 1.20 -23.33
N GLY A 492 1.52 1.07 -24.54
CA GLY A 492 0.12 0.89 -24.88
C GLY A 492 -0.01 0.61 -26.37
N GLY A 493 -1.24 0.47 -26.85
CA GLY A 493 -1.50 0.13 -28.24
C GLY A 493 -1.13 -1.32 -28.60
N PRO A 494 -1.10 -1.67 -29.91
CA PRO A 494 -1.17 -0.78 -31.08
C PRO A 494 -2.59 -0.46 -31.54
N SER A 495 -3.56 -0.36 -30.61
CA SER A 495 -4.91 0.11 -30.91
C SER A 495 -4.89 1.40 -31.75
N THR A 496 -5.76 1.43 -32.75
CA THR A 496 -5.93 2.57 -33.66
C THR A 496 -6.80 3.67 -33.06
N SER A 497 -7.37 3.47 -31.88
CA SER A 497 -8.23 4.43 -31.18
C SER A 497 -7.78 4.66 -29.73
N GLY A 498 -7.25 3.62 -29.10
CA GLY A 498 -6.92 3.61 -27.69
C GLY A 498 -5.56 4.24 -27.35
N GLY A 499 -5.44 4.77 -26.13
CA GLY A 499 -4.28 5.52 -25.67
C GLY A 499 -4.14 5.52 -24.16
N GLY A 500 -3.75 6.66 -23.58
CA GLY A 500 -3.47 6.77 -22.17
C GLY A 500 -4.70 6.86 -21.28
N ILE A 501 -4.92 8.03 -20.67
CA ILE A 501 -6.05 8.24 -19.75
C ILE A 501 -7.16 9.01 -20.45
N MET A 502 -8.34 8.38 -20.53
CA MET A 502 -9.56 8.94 -21.10
C MET A 502 -10.53 9.39 -20.02
N LEU A 503 -10.81 10.70 -19.98
CA LEU A 503 -11.89 11.28 -19.19
C LEU A 503 -13.08 11.62 -20.08
N GLY A 504 -14.30 11.51 -19.52
CA GLY A 504 -15.54 11.93 -20.17
C GLY A 504 -15.87 11.16 -21.44
N ASP A 505 -15.45 9.90 -21.53
CA ASP A 505 -15.75 9.07 -22.70
C ASP A 505 -17.26 8.89 -22.86
N GLN A 506 -17.76 9.42 -23.98
CA GLN A 506 -19.18 9.58 -24.30
C GLN A 506 -20.06 10.23 -23.20
N ASP A 507 -19.48 11.07 -22.34
CA ASP A 507 -20.04 11.80 -21.17
C ASP A 507 -19.39 11.40 -19.84
N GLY A 508 -19.49 12.27 -18.84
CA GLY A 508 -18.94 12.05 -17.50
C GLY A 508 -18.68 13.35 -16.75
N THR A 509 -18.64 13.29 -15.42
CA THR A 509 -18.44 14.50 -14.60
C THR A 509 -17.54 14.31 -13.42
N TYR A 510 -16.83 15.37 -13.03
CA TYR A 510 -15.98 15.39 -11.83
C TYR A 510 -15.01 14.22 -11.81
N GLN A 511 -14.29 14.05 -12.90
CA GLN A 511 -13.20 13.10 -13.03
C GLN A 511 -11.87 13.87 -12.98
N ILE A 512 -10.89 13.34 -12.27
CA ILE A 512 -9.59 13.98 -12.12
C ILE A 512 -8.50 12.97 -12.46
N ALA A 513 -7.63 13.32 -13.42
CA ALA A 513 -6.35 12.66 -13.60
C ALA A 513 -5.21 13.59 -13.18
N GLU A 514 -4.45 13.20 -12.16
CA GLU A 514 -3.35 14.02 -11.64
C GLU A 514 -2.10 13.26 -11.23
N ASP A 515 -0.95 13.94 -11.36
CA ASP A 515 0.34 13.41 -10.92
C ASP A 515 0.71 12.04 -11.55
N ASN A 516 0.14 11.71 -12.70
CA ASN A 516 0.44 10.47 -13.42
C ASN A 516 1.66 10.65 -14.34
N ILE A 517 2.38 9.56 -14.57
CA ILE A 517 3.48 9.48 -15.53
C ILE A 517 3.11 8.46 -16.60
N LEU A 518 2.99 8.92 -17.85
CA LEU A 518 2.68 8.09 -19.00
C LEU A 518 3.84 8.17 -19.98
N VAL A 519 4.42 7.01 -20.27
CA VAL A 519 5.47 6.87 -21.26
C VAL A 519 4.97 5.93 -22.31
N ASN A 520 4.96 6.41 -23.55
CA ASN A 520 4.65 5.62 -24.72
C ASN A 520 3.22 5.01 -24.68
N PRO A 521 2.18 5.76 -24.27
CA PRO A 521 0.92 5.18 -23.79
C PRO A 521 -0.07 4.73 -24.88
N GLY A 522 0.22 4.93 -26.17
CA GLY A 522 -0.67 4.51 -27.25
C GLY A 522 -0.94 5.60 -28.29
N GLN A 523 -2.14 5.63 -28.86
CA GLN A 523 -2.54 6.61 -29.88
C GLN A 523 -2.63 8.03 -29.30
N TYR A 524 -3.02 8.18 -28.04
CA TYR A 524 -3.00 9.46 -27.35
C TYR A 524 -2.44 9.34 -25.93
N GLY A 525 -2.06 10.46 -25.31
CA GLY A 525 -1.56 10.47 -23.92
C GLY A 525 -2.66 10.75 -22.89
N LEU A 526 -3.28 11.93 -22.96
CA LEU A 526 -4.37 12.33 -22.07
C LEU A 526 -5.54 12.87 -22.88
N ALA A 527 -6.76 12.55 -22.47
CA ALA A 527 -7.95 12.96 -23.21
C ALA A 527 -9.09 13.40 -22.31
N ILE A 528 -9.82 14.41 -22.78
CA ILE A 528 -11.20 14.68 -22.35
C ILE A 528 -12.07 14.55 -23.61
N ALA A 529 -12.85 13.46 -23.70
CA ALA A 529 -13.70 13.15 -24.84
C ALA A 529 -15.15 13.70 -24.72
N GLY A 530 -15.45 14.42 -23.63
CA GLY A 530 -16.78 14.93 -23.36
C GLY A 530 -17.04 15.27 -21.90
N GLY A 531 -18.33 15.43 -21.56
CA GLY A 531 -18.79 15.66 -20.21
C GLY A 531 -18.47 17.04 -19.62
N ARG A 532 -18.46 17.19 -18.30
CA ARG A 532 -18.23 18.50 -17.66
C ARG A 532 -17.52 18.42 -16.33
N ASN A 533 -16.81 19.48 -15.95
CA ASN A 533 -16.06 19.57 -14.68
C ASN A 533 -14.97 18.49 -14.53
N ASN A 534 -14.37 18.05 -15.64
CA ASN A 534 -13.25 17.11 -15.63
C ASN A 534 -11.91 17.85 -15.57
N THR A 535 -10.91 17.26 -14.92
CA THR A 535 -9.61 17.89 -14.66
C THR A 535 -8.45 17.00 -15.08
N LEU A 536 -7.52 17.54 -15.87
CA LEU A 536 -6.21 16.96 -16.13
C LEU A 536 -5.15 17.89 -15.52
N ARG A 537 -4.43 17.45 -14.49
CA ARG A 537 -3.53 18.33 -13.74
C ARG A 537 -2.18 17.69 -13.42
N ASN A 538 -1.08 18.41 -13.67
CA ASN A 538 0.26 18.01 -13.23
C ASN A 538 0.70 16.60 -13.67
N ASN A 539 0.23 16.13 -14.83
CA ASN A 539 0.67 14.86 -15.40
C ASN A 539 1.93 15.05 -16.26
N GLN A 540 2.74 14.00 -16.38
CA GLN A 540 3.90 13.93 -17.26
C GLN A 540 3.67 12.90 -18.35
N VAL A 541 3.80 13.30 -19.60
CA VAL A 541 3.50 12.45 -20.77
C VAL A 541 4.62 12.54 -21.78
N TYR A 542 5.08 11.37 -22.23
CA TYR A 542 6.08 11.25 -23.28
C TYR A 542 5.66 10.20 -24.32
N SER A 543 5.88 10.50 -25.60
CA SER A 543 5.94 9.49 -26.66
C SER A 543 7.13 9.79 -27.56
N ASP A 544 7.94 8.77 -27.86
CA ASP A 544 8.98 8.81 -28.89
C ASP A 544 8.42 8.79 -30.33
N ASP A 545 9.30 8.99 -31.31
CA ASP A 545 9.01 9.06 -32.75
C ASP A 545 8.97 7.70 -33.46
N GLN A 546 9.11 6.59 -32.72
CA GLN A 546 9.22 5.25 -33.30
C GLN A 546 7.87 4.55 -33.45
N ARG A 547 6.81 5.06 -32.81
CA ARG A 547 5.46 4.50 -32.91
C ARG A 547 4.73 5.05 -34.12
N SER A 548 4.41 4.18 -35.08
CA SER A 548 3.66 4.55 -36.29
C SER A 548 2.23 5.03 -36.00
N PHE A 549 1.59 4.50 -34.95
CA PHE A 549 0.18 4.73 -34.63
C PHE A 549 -0.06 5.86 -33.60
N ALA A 550 0.99 6.46 -33.03
CA ALA A 550 0.84 7.55 -32.07
C ALA A 550 0.27 8.80 -32.77
N ASN A 551 -0.75 9.43 -32.20
CA ASN A 551 -1.48 10.54 -32.81
C ASN A 551 -1.24 11.86 -32.07
N VAL A 552 -1.66 11.97 -30.80
CA VAL A 552 -1.66 13.26 -30.09
C VAL A 552 -1.36 13.12 -28.59
N GLY A 553 -0.53 14.00 -28.03
CA GLY A 553 -0.15 13.90 -26.62
C GLY A 553 -1.27 14.20 -25.64
N LEU A 554 -2.03 15.28 -25.87
CA LEU A 554 -3.19 15.63 -25.07
C LEU A 554 -4.29 16.21 -25.97
N TYR A 555 -5.54 15.75 -25.83
CA TYR A 555 -6.64 16.38 -26.55
C TYR A 555 -7.87 16.66 -25.69
N ILE A 556 -8.63 17.68 -26.11
CA ILE A 556 -9.97 17.94 -25.59
C ILE A 556 -10.92 18.03 -26.78
N TRP A 557 -11.87 17.11 -26.81
CA TRP A 557 -12.76 16.95 -27.95
C TRP A 557 -14.10 16.38 -27.52
N ARG A 558 -15.21 16.99 -27.92
CA ARG A 558 -16.53 16.39 -27.73
C ARG A 558 -16.76 15.34 -28.80
N PHE A 559 -16.66 14.08 -28.40
CA PHE A 559 -17.07 12.96 -29.22
C PHE A 559 -18.61 12.83 -29.19
N ASP A 560 -19.23 12.89 -30.36
CA ASP A 560 -20.67 12.62 -30.57
C ASP A 560 -20.84 11.90 -31.90
N SER A 561 -20.91 10.56 -31.84
CA SER A 561 -21.15 9.72 -33.02
C SER A 561 -22.44 8.94 -32.82
N GLN A 562 -23.30 8.90 -33.85
CA GLN A 562 -24.52 8.08 -33.86
C GLN A 562 -25.48 8.31 -32.67
N ASP A 563 -25.59 9.56 -32.19
CA ASP A 563 -26.36 9.91 -30.99
C ASP A 563 -25.84 9.32 -29.66
N ASP A 564 -24.67 8.70 -29.66
CA ASP A 564 -24.04 8.03 -28.51
C ASP A 564 -22.78 8.78 -28.07
N GLY A 565 -22.98 9.91 -27.38
CA GLY A 565 -21.90 10.79 -26.94
C GLY A 565 -22.39 12.04 -26.20
N THR A 566 -21.45 12.91 -25.82
CA THR A 566 -21.79 14.16 -25.12
C THR A 566 -22.53 15.08 -26.08
N LYS A 567 -23.77 15.45 -25.74
CA LYS A 567 -24.62 16.28 -26.59
C LYS A 567 -24.07 17.71 -26.75
N PRO A 568 -24.44 18.41 -27.84
CA PRO A 568 -24.06 19.80 -28.06
C PRO A 568 -24.35 20.69 -26.85
N GLY A 569 -23.37 21.50 -26.45
CA GLY A 569 -23.46 22.36 -25.27
C GLY A 569 -23.34 21.66 -23.91
N GLN A 570 -23.10 20.34 -23.89
CA GLN A 570 -22.89 19.58 -22.65
C GLN A 570 -21.42 19.27 -22.35
N CYS A 571 -20.50 19.64 -23.23
CA CYS A 571 -19.06 19.61 -22.95
C CYS A 571 -18.59 20.99 -22.46
N TYR A 572 -18.22 21.15 -21.18
CA TYR A 572 -17.81 22.45 -20.62
C TYR A 572 -17.16 22.38 -19.22
N SER A 573 -16.55 23.50 -18.79
CA SER A 573 -15.97 23.69 -17.45
C SER A 573 -14.87 22.70 -17.10
N HIS A 574 -14.05 22.33 -18.08
CA HIS A 574 -12.86 21.52 -17.84
C HIS A 574 -11.70 22.38 -17.34
N THR A 575 -10.82 21.76 -16.54
CA THR A 575 -9.54 22.34 -16.15
C THR A 575 -8.42 21.46 -16.69
N VAL A 576 -7.49 22.06 -17.44
CA VAL A 576 -6.29 21.36 -17.92
C VAL A 576 -5.11 22.24 -17.65
N GLU A 577 -4.30 21.90 -16.66
CA GLU A 577 -3.20 22.76 -16.21
C GLU A 577 -1.97 22.00 -15.71
N LEU A 578 -0.81 22.65 -15.80
CA LEU A 578 0.45 22.16 -15.26
C LEU A 578 0.93 20.80 -15.82
N ASN A 579 0.29 20.29 -16.87
CA ASN A 579 0.74 19.07 -17.52
C ASN A 579 2.00 19.36 -18.34
N GLN A 580 2.90 18.37 -18.40
CA GLN A 580 4.12 18.40 -19.20
C GLN A 580 4.01 17.30 -20.25
N VAL A 581 3.89 17.67 -21.52
CA VAL A 581 3.66 16.73 -22.62
C VAL A 581 4.71 16.96 -23.70
N THR A 582 5.51 15.92 -23.96
CA THR A 582 6.45 15.85 -25.08
C THR A 582 5.99 14.74 -25.99
N TRP A 583 5.65 15.04 -27.24
CA TRP A 583 4.97 14.06 -28.08
C TRP A 583 5.39 14.11 -29.54
N TRP A 584 5.82 12.97 -30.04
CA TRP A 584 5.96 12.71 -31.45
C TRP A 584 4.72 11.96 -31.96
N GLN A 585 4.00 12.61 -32.87
CA GLN A 585 3.03 11.96 -33.74
C GLN A 585 3.76 11.04 -34.70
N GLY A 586 3.26 9.82 -34.81
CA GLY A 586 3.83 8.76 -35.62
C GLY A 586 3.82 9.08 -37.12
N PRO A 587 4.80 8.58 -37.86
CA PRO A 587 4.94 8.81 -39.30
C PRO A 587 3.77 8.25 -40.15
N ASP A 588 2.97 7.34 -39.61
CA ASP A 588 1.88 6.69 -40.36
C ASP A 588 0.54 6.74 -39.63
N HIS A 589 0.35 7.73 -38.73
CA HIS A 589 -0.87 7.82 -37.92
C HIS A 589 -2.16 7.97 -38.77
N ASP A 590 -2.02 8.45 -40.00
CA ASP A 590 -3.07 8.67 -40.99
C ASP A 590 -2.94 7.78 -42.24
N GLY A 591 -1.99 6.82 -42.24
CA GLY A 591 -1.73 5.93 -43.38
C GLY A 591 -1.05 6.60 -44.59
N ASN A 592 -0.53 7.82 -44.44
CA ASN A 592 0.00 8.63 -45.54
C ASN A 592 1.54 8.64 -45.62
N GLY A 593 2.26 7.89 -44.78
CA GLY A 593 3.72 7.77 -44.80
C GLY A 593 4.50 9.08 -44.62
N GLN A 594 3.98 10.00 -43.82
CA GLN A 594 4.64 11.27 -43.48
C GLN A 594 5.80 11.04 -42.47
N PRO A 595 6.76 11.96 -42.31
CA PRO A 595 7.71 11.86 -41.19
C PRO A 595 7.01 12.15 -39.85
N ALA A 596 7.58 11.66 -38.75
CA ALA A 596 7.10 11.99 -37.41
C ALA A 596 7.14 13.50 -37.15
N THR A 597 6.08 14.05 -36.56
CA THR A 597 5.95 15.48 -36.24
C THR A 597 5.58 15.70 -34.80
N ARG A 598 5.90 16.88 -34.24
CA ARG A 598 5.49 17.21 -32.87
C ARG A 598 4.00 17.55 -32.80
N MET A 599 3.27 16.87 -31.91
CA MET A 599 1.82 17.04 -31.71
C MET A 599 1.45 16.84 -30.24
N ALA A 600 2.06 17.61 -29.33
CA ALA A 600 1.79 17.46 -27.89
C ALA A 600 0.38 17.87 -27.46
N SER A 601 -0.37 18.65 -28.24
CA SER A 601 -1.73 19.01 -27.86
C SER A 601 -2.65 19.30 -29.04
N TRP A 602 -3.94 18.97 -28.88
CA TRP A 602 -5.00 19.43 -29.75
C TRP A 602 -6.23 19.89 -28.95
N TYR A 603 -6.58 21.17 -29.09
CA TYR A 603 -7.77 21.76 -28.50
C TYR A 603 -8.30 22.86 -29.42
N ALA A 604 -9.54 22.68 -29.89
CA ALA A 604 -10.21 23.67 -30.73
C ALA A 604 -11.19 24.51 -29.89
N GLU A 605 -10.70 25.60 -29.29
CA GLU A 605 -11.46 26.55 -28.47
C GLU A 605 -12.73 27.10 -29.18
N GLY A 606 -12.71 27.16 -30.51
CA GLY A 606 -13.83 27.57 -31.37
C GLY A 606 -14.29 26.52 -32.39
N GLY A 607 -13.89 25.25 -32.23
CA GLY A 607 -14.18 24.18 -33.19
C GLY A 607 -15.64 23.70 -33.17
N THR A 608 -16.11 23.22 -34.32
CA THR A 608 -17.28 22.34 -34.44
C THR A 608 -16.88 20.91 -34.03
N GLY A 609 -17.74 20.22 -33.28
CA GLY A 609 -17.59 18.77 -33.08
C GLY A 609 -17.71 18.01 -34.42
N VAL A 610 -17.51 16.69 -34.41
CA VAL A 610 -17.73 15.83 -35.61
C VAL A 610 -19.18 15.81 -36.09
N ASP A 611 -20.10 16.21 -35.22
CA ASP A 611 -21.51 16.47 -35.54
C ASP A 611 -21.76 17.83 -36.20
N GLY A 612 -20.72 18.65 -36.39
CA GLY A 612 -20.82 19.97 -37.02
C GLY A 612 -21.36 21.08 -36.09
N LEU A 613 -21.32 20.91 -34.76
CA LEU A 613 -21.90 21.87 -33.81
C LEU A 613 -20.86 22.60 -32.94
N THR A 614 -20.94 23.93 -32.93
CA THR A 614 -20.13 24.84 -32.09
C THR A 614 -20.86 25.25 -30.81
N PRO A 615 -20.16 25.50 -29.69
CA PRO A 615 -18.74 25.21 -29.44
C PRO A 615 -18.52 23.74 -29.03
N ASN A 616 -17.35 23.20 -29.35
CA ASN A 616 -16.94 21.83 -29.02
C ASN A 616 -17.05 21.53 -27.50
N CYS A 617 -16.17 22.12 -26.69
CA CYS A 617 -16.13 22.00 -25.22
C CYS A 617 -16.06 23.34 -24.47
N GLY A 618 -16.28 24.46 -25.18
CA GLY A 618 -16.10 25.81 -24.62
C GLY A 618 -14.66 26.09 -24.19
N SER A 619 -14.48 27.11 -23.35
CA SER A 619 -13.17 27.49 -22.80
C SER A 619 -12.68 26.49 -21.75
N VAL A 620 -11.38 26.22 -21.75
CA VAL A 620 -10.71 25.31 -20.80
C VAL A 620 -9.85 26.11 -19.84
N ALA A 621 -10.10 25.96 -18.54
CA ALA A 621 -9.34 26.66 -17.52
C ALA A 621 -7.90 26.13 -17.42
N GLY A 622 -6.93 27.02 -17.24
CA GLY A 622 -5.53 26.66 -17.01
C GLY A 622 -4.74 26.17 -18.23
N TRP A 623 -5.34 26.15 -19.44
CA TRP A 623 -4.70 25.61 -20.66
C TRP A 623 -3.30 26.19 -20.93
N ASN A 624 -3.14 27.50 -20.73
CA ASN A 624 -1.87 28.20 -20.94
C ASN A 624 -0.78 27.90 -19.89
N ASN A 625 -1.12 27.18 -18.81
CA ASN A 625 -0.18 26.78 -17.75
C ASN A 625 0.50 25.42 -18.05
N ASN A 626 0.10 24.73 -19.12
CA ASN A 626 0.72 23.48 -19.55
C ASN A 626 2.02 23.75 -20.32
N LYS A 627 2.91 22.76 -20.35
CA LYS A 627 4.15 22.77 -21.15
C LYS A 627 4.05 21.73 -22.26
N PHE A 628 4.00 22.19 -23.50
CA PHE A 628 3.92 21.35 -24.69
C PHE A 628 5.19 21.47 -25.51
N ASP A 629 5.91 20.37 -25.72
CA ASP A 629 7.05 20.26 -26.65
C ASP A 629 8.15 21.35 -26.50
N THR A 630 8.33 21.88 -25.29
CA THR A 630 9.34 22.92 -25.02
C THR A 630 10.70 22.31 -24.64
N ASP A 631 11.81 23.03 -24.85
CA ASP A 631 13.15 22.62 -24.35
C ASP A 631 13.21 22.46 -22.81
N SER A 632 12.21 22.99 -22.10
CA SER A 632 12.06 22.89 -20.64
C SER A 632 11.11 21.79 -20.17
N ALA A 633 10.43 21.11 -21.11
CA ALA A 633 9.67 19.91 -20.80
C ALA A 633 10.71 18.81 -20.55
N GLN A 634 10.80 18.32 -19.32
CA GLN A 634 11.58 17.11 -19.07
C GLN A 634 10.91 16.00 -19.90
N PRO A 635 11.65 15.20 -20.69
CA PRO A 635 11.06 13.98 -21.20
C PRO A 635 10.58 13.21 -19.97
N ALA A 636 9.31 12.77 -19.99
CA ALA A 636 8.92 11.74 -19.04
C ALA A 636 9.72 10.50 -19.43
N ASN A 637 10.93 10.38 -18.87
CA ASN A 637 11.72 9.17 -18.96
C ASN A 637 11.39 8.38 -17.71
N LEU A 638 10.92 7.16 -17.88
CA LEU A 638 11.05 6.19 -16.82
C LEU A 638 12.54 5.81 -16.84
N ASP A 639 13.38 6.53 -16.08
CA ASP A 639 14.76 6.07 -15.88
C ASP A 639 14.72 4.59 -15.45
N ASP A 640 15.74 3.81 -15.81
CA ASP A 640 15.89 2.37 -15.56
C ASP A 640 15.49 1.93 -14.12
N SER A 641 15.49 2.85 -13.17
CA SER A 641 14.88 2.76 -11.83
C SER A 641 13.43 2.24 -11.73
N LEU A 642 12.65 2.27 -12.82
CA LEU A 642 11.30 1.71 -12.88
C LEU A 642 11.24 0.30 -13.45
N TRP A 643 12.30 -0.12 -14.15
CA TRP A 643 12.54 -1.52 -14.46
C TRP A 643 13.18 -2.17 -13.25
N ASN A 644 12.35 -2.66 -12.32
CA ASN A 644 12.82 -3.65 -11.36
C ASN A 644 12.67 -5.05 -11.98
N PRO A 645 13.76 -5.78 -12.25
CA PRO A 645 13.69 -7.17 -12.72
C PRO A 645 12.86 -8.09 -11.80
N ALA A 646 12.69 -7.72 -10.52
CA ALA A 646 11.83 -8.44 -9.57
C ALA A 646 10.34 -8.42 -9.95
N TRP A 647 9.92 -7.61 -10.92
CA TRP A 647 8.52 -7.56 -11.40
C TRP A 647 8.26 -8.51 -12.57
N ASP A 648 9.32 -8.99 -13.22
CA ASP A 648 9.25 -10.14 -14.15
C ASP A 648 9.25 -11.48 -13.39
N THR A 649 9.67 -11.46 -12.11
CA THR A 649 9.68 -12.60 -11.22
C THR A 649 9.14 -12.20 -9.85
N PRO A 650 7.80 -12.08 -9.67
CA PRO A 650 7.17 -12.00 -8.36
C PRO A 650 7.84 -13.00 -7.42
N ALA A 651 8.10 -12.62 -6.16
CA ALA A 651 8.81 -13.45 -5.18
C ALA A 651 8.18 -14.84 -4.93
N PHE A 652 6.98 -15.08 -5.47
CA PHE A 652 6.23 -16.33 -5.44
C PHE A 652 6.26 -17.13 -6.76
N LEU A 653 6.84 -16.63 -7.85
CA LEU A 653 6.97 -17.43 -9.07
C LEU A 653 8.10 -18.46 -8.92
N PRO A 654 7.83 -19.76 -9.09
CA PRO A 654 8.91 -20.72 -9.26
C PRO A 654 9.74 -20.33 -10.48
N GLN A 655 11.04 -20.18 -10.29
CA GLN A 655 11.97 -19.93 -11.39
C GLN A 655 12.12 -21.17 -12.31
N ASN A 656 11.14 -21.45 -13.18
CA ASN A 656 11.31 -22.14 -14.48
C ASN A 656 9.96 -22.44 -15.19
N PRO A 657 9.79 -22.10 -16.48
CA PRO A 657 8.64 -22.56 -17.29
C PRO A 657 8.85 -23.94 -17.94
N PHE A 658 9.87 -24.70 -17.53
CA PHE A 658 10.11 -26.06 -18.02
C PHE A 658 10.33 -26.99 -16.83
N TYR A 659 9.27 -27.64 -16.35
CA TYR A 659 9.22 -28.98 -15.75
C TYR A 659 7.86 -29.11 -15.02
N TYR A 660 6.81 -29.52 -15.74
CA TYR A 660 5.92 -30.68 -15.50
C TYR A 660 4.67 -30.58 -16.37
#